data_AF-A0AA36CZN5-F1
#
_entry.id   AF-A0AA36CZN5-F1
#
_cell.length_a   1.000
_cell.length_b   1.000
_cell.length_c   1.000
_cell.angle_alpha   90.00
_cell.angle_beta   90.00
_cell.angle_gamma   90.00
#
_symmetry.space_group_name_H-M   'P 1'
#
loop_
_entity.id
_entity.type
_entity.pdbx_description
1 polymer ?
#
loop_
_entity_poly.entity_id
_entity_poly.type
_entity_poly.pdbx_seq_one_letter_code
_entity_poly.pdbx_strand_id
1 'polypeptide(L)'
;MPAYNHLMHPRNIYKDAPPDFQQLALEYPRFRKHCTYSSGKLVVDFRDVDAVRELTRATLHKDFRLSVDLPENSLVPRIPQKLNYLLWIEDLLALNSLDKRRVHGIDIGTGASCIYSLLGARKNHWDFVATDVDETSLATARANIVANELQDRIRTFLVEGDEIIRPVVDAYPDEKFTFTLCNPPFFSDEELNERFNYSTGRGGYSNQDNEDKHKRRAPNSSTVAKGNELATEGGEVAFVGRIIAESTKIRDRVRIFTVMLGKKSSKLAIRKRLSDLDNVFFAFSILYQGKTIRWVVAWTFATDISLHPDTIISEDETFLETKITLEALKTILEGFRIIIFHQGQAFLRCEAQQNTWNRKRRLSRTLPTDDRANVSKAGPGSEIRSGKVEEVGEAGRGLLRFSVHHPISKEGLVATDAWKDTIEVEACVTASARGDSLVIIGAFSVTFTRCADVEKPFQVDDLSDGPSLAHFISASKSRRKPKVAPSIEESDSYLAPEDYDGQGRLVKLITYGCQMNENDMELVRAFLVNSNYRGTDNLEQADIALLMTCSIREGAEAKVWRELMRIRKAAKRVQTVGVLGCMAERIGHKLFEKRGLCDVVAGPDSYRDLPRLLAVSRAGNNAINVQLSLEETYAEVAPVRKDENGKTAFVSIMRGCDNMCTYCIVPFTRGKERSRPIDSIVEEVRRLSGEGVRQITLLGQNVNSYRDFSESTFSTAGDGVQSIADFRTIYKPKQGGRTFLTLLDLVSRVDPMMRIRFTSPHPKDFPTPVLDLIAERSNICNQIHLPAQSGSDAVLETMGRGYTRDLYMRLVADVRAKIPNVALTSDFIAGFCGETEEQHQDTLQLIRDVKYDFCYVFPYSMREKTKANRQLRDDVPEEIKKRRHIELSVAFREEAEKLHASLQGGEQTVLVEGHSKRSTEQLFGRVDGGTKAIFPAICENGDTLSPGDYVKVKVVSSNSQTLFADALQKTTTL
;
A
#
# COMPACT_ATOMS: atom_id res chain seq x y z
N MET A 1 -1.75 18.87 2.24
CA MET A 1 -0.71 19.45 3.12
C MET A 1 -1.22 20.62 4.03
N PRO A 2 -2.11 20.47 5.05
CA PRO A 2 -2.33 21.39 6.25
C PRO A 2 -1.73 20.96 7.64
N ALA A 3 -1.41 21.86 8.58
CA ALA A 3 -0.37 21.57 9.62
C ALA A 3 -0.67 20.50 10.70
N TYR A 4 0.35 19.69 11.00
CA TYR A 4 0.32 18.57 11.96
C TYR A 4 0.28 18.98 13.45
N ASN A 5 0.01 20.23 13.82
CA ASN A 5 -0.01 20.63 15.24
C ASN A 5 -1.09 19.87 16.02
N HIS A 6 -2.22 19.56 15.37
CA HIS A 6 -3.26 18.69 15.89
C HIS A 6 -2.80 17.25 16.18
N LEU A 7 -1.64 16.82 15.64
CA LEU A 7 -0.99 15.52 15.92
C LEU A 7 0.14 15.60 16.95
N MET A 8 0.41 16.79 17.52
CA MET A 8 1.25 16.88 18.71
C MET A 8 0.67 15.99 19.81
N HIS A 9 1.57 15.50 20.67
CA HIS A 9 1.24 14.69 21.82
C HIS A 9 0.06 15.29 22.61
N PRO A 10 -0.98 14.54 23.03
CA PRO A 10 -2.22 15.10 23.59
C PRO A 10 -2.04 16.12 24.73
N ARG A 11 -1.02 15.89 25.59
CA ARG A 11 -0.66 16.76 26.73
C ARG A 11 0.28 17.95 26.36
N ASN A 12 0.46 18.26 25.07
CA ASN A 12 1.33 19.33 24.57
C ASN A 12 0.55 20.66 24.49
N ILE A 13 1.00 21.67 25.24
CA ILE A 13 0.31 22.97 25.33
C ILE A 13 0.17 23.70 23.99
N TYR A 14 1.04 23.39 23.00
CA TYR A 14 1.04 24.03 21.68
C TYR A 14 0.20 23.30 20.62
N LYS A 15 -0.41 22.16 20.97
CA LYS A 15 -1.23 21.32 20.07
C LYS A 15 -2.39 22.11 19.47
N ASP A 16 -3.20 22.69 20.36
CA ASP A 16 -4.43 23.42 20.03
C ASP A 16 -4.30 24.94 20.29
N ALA A 17 -3.28 25.36 21.03
CA ALA A 17 -2.96 26.76 21.32
C ALA A 17 -1.54 27.14 20.81
N PRO A 18 -1.37 27.44 19.51
CA PRO A 18 -0.09 27.91 18.98
C PRO A 18 0.30 29.26 19.60
N PRO A 19 1.61 29.59 19.73
CA PRO A 19 2.03 30.82 20.38
C PRO A 19 1.47 32.08 19.69
N ASP A 20 0.75 32.91 20.45
CA ASP A 20 0.23 34.18 19.95
C ASP A 20 1.39 35.17 19.75
N PHE A 21 1.81 35.35 18.50
CA PHE A 21 2.87 36.30 18.15
C PHE A 21 2.49 37.75 18.43
N GLN A 22 1.21 38.12 18.38
CA GLN A 22 0.79 39.50 18.70
C GLN A 22 0.92 39.75 20.21
N GLN A 23 0.49 38.82 21.06
CA GLN A 23 0.71 38.91 22.50
C GLN A 23 2.21 38.87 22.83
N LEU A 24 2.96 37.91 22.29
CA LEU A 24 4.41 37.80 22.51
C LEU A 24 5.16 39.06 22.04
N ALA A 25 4.73 39.71 20.96
CA ALA A 25 5.37 40.93 20.47
C ALA A 25 4.91 42.22 21.20
N LEU A 26 3.89 42.14 22.06
CA LEU A 26 3.58 43.18 23.04
C LEU A 26 4.41 42.97 24.33
N GLU A 27 4.55 41.72 24.77
CA GLU A 27 5.26 41.34 26.00
C GLU A 27 6.80 41.35 25.86
N TYR A 28 7.33 41.02 24.67
CA TYR A 28 8.77 40.84 24.43
C TYR A 28 9.30 41.77 23.31
N PRO A 29 9.75 43.00 23.64
CA PRO A 29 10.19 44.00 22.66
C PRO A 29 11.37 43.61 21.77
N ARG A 30 12.15 42.59 22.13
CA ARG A 30 13.20 42.04 21.26
C ARG A 30 12.59 41.22 20.12
N PHE A 31 11.78 40.22 20.44
CA PHE A 31 11.01 39.44 19.45
C PHE A 31 10.16 40.34 18.54
N ARG A 32 9.56 41.41 19.07
CA ARG A 32 8.81 42.41 18.28
C ARG A 32 9.61 42.97 17.10
N LYS A 33 10.94 43.16 17.20
CA LYS A 33 11.77 43.72 16.11
C LYS A 33 11.78 42.83 14.86
N HIS A 34 11.66 41.52 15.05
CA HIS A 34 11.68 40.53 13.98
C HIS A 34 10.28 40.20 13.43
N CYS A 35 9.26 40.90 13.90
CA CYS A 35 7.88 40.70 13.51
C CYS A 35 7.41 41.77 12.50
N THR A 36 6.84 41.33 11.38
CA THR A 36 6.23 42.20 10.36
C THR A 36 4.71 42.05 10.36
N TYR A 37 3.99 42.97 9.72
CA TYR A 37 2.54 42.84 9.53
C TYR A 37 2.23 42.39 8.09
N SER A 38 1.38 41.37 7.96
CA SER A 38 0.85 40.90 6.68
C SER A 38 -0.63 40.57 6.82
N SER A 39 -1.47 41.07 5.90
CA SER A 39 -2.92 40.85 5.88
C SER A 39 -3.64 41.10 7.23
N GLY A 40 -3.20 42.12 7.97
CA GLY A 40 -3.76 42.49 9.28
C GLY A 40 -3.36 41.58 10.45
N LYS A 41 -2.42 40.63 10.25
CA LYS A 41 -1.83 39.81 11.30
C LYS A 41 -0.34 40.11 11.46
N LEU A 42 0.17 39.88 12.66
CA LEU A 42 1.62 39.87 12.91
C LEU A 42 2.21 38.53 12.47
N VAL A 43 3.34 38.56 11.74
CA VAL A 43 4.01 37.39 11.17
C VAL A 43 5.53 37.44 11.39
N VAL A 44 6.14 36.26 11.40
CA VAL A 44 7.58 36.03 11.62
C VAL A 44 8.11 35.28 10.40
N ASP A 45 9.24 35.71 9.82
CA ASP A 45 9.92 34.88 8.82
C ASP A 45 10.81 33.86 9.55
N PHE A 46 10.44 32.58 9.47
CA PHE A 46 11.18 31.50 10.09
C PHE A 46 12.56 31.24 9.44
N ARG A 47 12.88 31.92 8.32
CA ARG A 47 14.22 31.92 7.71
C ARG A 47 15.15 32.96 8.35
N ASP A 48 14.64 33.95 9.08
CA ASP A 48 15.47 34.74 9.97
C ASP A 48 15.80 33.90 11.22
N VAL A 49 17.09 33.56 11.39
CA VAL A 49 17.64 32.81 12.52
C VAL A 49 17.40 33.55 13.84
N ASP A 50 17.44 34.87 13.78
CA ASP A 50 17.46 35.75 14.94
C ASP A 50 16.01 36.02 15.39
N ALA A 51 15.08 36.12 14.44
CA ALA A 51 13.64 36.00 14.68
C ALA A 51 13.27 34.69 15.38
N VAL A 52 13.81 33.58 14.87
CA VAL A 52 13.64 32.23 15.39
C VAL A 52 14.19 32.11 16.82
N ARG A 53 15.34 32.73 17.11
CA ARG A 53 15.97 32.75 18.44
C ARG A 53 15.14 33.54 19.44
N GLU A 54 14.72 34.76 19.10
CA GLU A 54 13.92 35.59 20.01
C GLU A 54 12.50 35.04 20.21
N LEU A 55 11.88 34.41 19.21
CA LEU A 55 10.63 33.65 19.39
C LEU A 55 10.81 32.51 20.40
N THR A 56 11.91 31.76 20.28
CA THR A 56 12.22 30.63 21.16
C THR A 56 12.41 31.09 22.61
N ARG A 57 13.14 32.20 22.82
CA ARG A 57 13.33 32.85 24.13
C ARG A 57 12.02 33.35 24.74
N ALA A 58 11.22 34.09 23.97
CA ALA A 58 9.94 34.63 24.43
C ALA A 58 8.95 33.52 24.82
N THR A 59 8.91 32.44 24.03
CA THR A 59 8.09 31.24 24.30
C THR A 59 8.53 30.55 25.59
N LEU A 60 9.85 30.32 25.78
CA LEU A 60 10.38 29.68 26.99
C LEU A 60 10.12 30.50 28.26
N HIS A 61 10.33 31.82 28.18
CA HIS A 61 10.10 32.69 29.32
C HIS A 61 8.61 32.77 29.69
N LYS A 62 7.72 32.92 28.70
CA LYS A 62 6.28 33.03 28.93
C LYS A 62 5.66 31.74 29.48
N ASP A 63 5.89 30.62 28.79
CA ASP A 63 5.09 29.42 29.00
C ASP A 63 5.74 28.43 30.00
N PHE A 64 7.05 28.55 30.25
CA PHE A 64 7.78 27.69 31.19
C PHE A 64 8.56 28.46 32.28
N ARG A 65 8.60 29.79 32.24
CA ARG A 65 9.48 30.62 33.10
C ARG A 65 10.93 30.15 33.00
N LEU A 66 11.40 29.98 31.76
CA LEU A 66 12.77 29.62 31.41
C LEU A 66 13.48 30.75 30.67
N SER A 67 14.46 31.36 31.32
CA SER A 67 15.36 32.37 30.76
C SER A 67 16.57 31.68 30.14
N VAL A 68 16.64 31.60 28.81
CA VAL A 68 17.66 30.80 28.10
C VAL A 68 18.41 31.65 27.07
N ASP A 69 19.71 31.81 27.26
CA ASP A 69 20.61 32.32 26.22
C ASP A 69 20.92 31.24 25.17
N LEU A 70 21.19 31.68 23.94
CA LEU A 70 21.24 30.85 22.73
C LEU A 70 22.28 31.45 21.78
N PRO A 71 23.55 31.02 21.83
CA PRO A 71 24.63 31.57 21.02
C PRO A 71 24.34 31.61 19.52
N GLU A 72 24.95 32.56 18.80
CA GLU A 72 24.65 32.80 17.39
C GLU A 72 24.97 31.58 16.49
N ASN A 73 25.97 30.79 16.86
CA ASN A 73 26.44 29.60 16.17
C ASN A 73 25.77 28.28 16.61
N SER A 74 24.83 28.30 17.56
CA SER A 74 24.23 27.10 18.17
C SER A 74 22.83 26.76 17.66
N LEU A 75 22.44 25.49 17.71
CA LEU A 75 21.15 25.01 17.23
C LEU A 75 19.97 25.55 18.05
N VAL A 76 19.17 26.44 17.46
CA VAL A 76 17.96 27.00 18.12
C VAL A 76 16.85 25.93 18.24
N PRO A 77 16.46 25.52 19.46
CA PRO A 77 15.54 24.41 19.68
C PRO A 77 14.08 24.77 19.40
N ARG A 78 13.31 23.85 18.81
CA ARG A 78 11.89 24.07 18.48
C ARG A 78 10.99 23.50 19.57
N ILE A 79 10.61 24.37 20.51
CA ILE A 79 10.01 24.02 21.80
C ILE A 79 8.82 23.04 21.70
N PRO A 80 7.83 23.20 20.79
CA PRO A 80 6.73 22.24 20.69
C PRO A 80 7.18 20.81 20.34
N GLN A 81 8.24 20.65 19.54
CA GLN A 81 8.79 19.34 19.19
C GLN A 81 9.70 18.77 20.30
N LYS A 82 10.40 19.63 21.04
CA LYS A 82 11.16 19.22 22.23
C LYS A 82 10.21 18.73 23.33
N LEU A 83 9.08 19.41 23.52
CA LEU A 83 8.04 19.03 24.47
C LEU A 83 7.32 17.72 24.09
N ASN A 84 7.04 17.49 22.80
CA ASN A 84 6.48 16.20 22.32
C ASN A 84 7.29 15.00 22.84
N TYR A 85 8.63 15.09 22.81
CA TYR A 85 9.51 14.00 23.23
C TYR A 85 9.49 13.78 24.75
N LEU A 86 9.58 14.84 25.54
CA LEU A 86 9.49 14.76 27.01
C LEU A 86 8.15 14.18 27.47
N LEU A 87 7.05 14.56 26.82
CA LEU A 87 5.72 14.04 27.12
C LEU A 87 5.57 12.55 26.76
N TRP A 88 6.18 12.10 25.66
CA TRP A 88 6.25 10.67 25.31
C TRP A 88 7.06 9.86 26.33
N ILE A 89 8.14 10.43 26.87
CA ILE A 89 8.88 9.83 27.99
C ILE A 89 8.01 9.78 29.26
N GLU A 90 7.18 10.81 29.53
CA GLU A 90 6.22 10.74 30.65
C GLU A 90 5.18 9.62 30.50
N ASP A 91 4.79 9.26 29.27
CA ASP A 91 3.92 8.10 29.00
C ASP A 91 4.67 6.78 29.22
N LEU A 92 5.91 6.64 28.71
CA LEU A 92 6.79 5.48 28.97
C LEU A 92 6.98 5.21 30.47
N LEU A 93 7.21 6.27 31.26
CA LEU A 93 7.36 6.17 32.72
C LEU A 93 6.04 5.83 33.42
N ALA A 94 4.90 6.35 32.91
CA ALA A 94 3.58 6.08 33.47
C ALA A 94 3.11 4.64 33.21
N LEU A 95 3.29 4.13 31.99
CA LEU A 95 3.01 2.74 31.61
C LEU A 95 3.72 1.76 32.55
N ASN A 96 4.98 2.03 32.84
CA ASN A 96 5.85 1.19 33.66
C ASN A 96 5.74 1.45 35.17
N SER A 97 4.75 2.24 35.60
CA SER A 97 4.52 2.60 37.02
C SER A 97 5.76 3.13 37.75
N LEU A 98 6.69 3.76 37.01
CA LEU A 98 7.96 4.26 37.57
C LEU A 98 7.70 5.50 38.43
N ASP A 99 8.31 5.56 39.62
CA ASP A 99 8.11 6.64 40.58
C ASP A 99 8.56 7.98 39.98
N LYS A 100 7.59 8.84 39.67
CA LYS A 100 7.79 10.17 39.08
C LYS A 100 8.60 11.12 39.97
N ARG A 101 8.84 10.77 41.25
CA ARG A 101 9.69 11.49 42.20
C ARG A 101 11.16 11.02 42.21
N ARG A 102 11.49 9.96 41.47
CA ARG A 102 12.82 9.33 41.40
C ARG A 102 13.27 9.11 39.95
N VAL A 103 13.07 10.14 39.13
CA VAL A 103 13.37 10.11 37.69
C VAL A 103 14.67 10.86 37.44
N HIS A 104 15.70 10.12 37.02
CA HIS A 104 17.02 10.64 36.68
C HIS A 104 17.34 10.32 35.21
N GLY A 105 17.41 11.35 34.36
CA GLY A 105 17.65 11.21 32.93
C GLY A 105 19.10 11.48 32.51
N ILE A 106 19.54 10.90 31.39
CA ILE A 106 20.76 11.33 30.68
C ILE A 106 20.34 12.06 29.40
N ASP A 107 20.69 13.34 29.27
CA ASP A 107 20.37 14.21 28.13
C ASP A 107 21.63 14.34 27.24
N ILE A 108 21.69 13.50 26.21
CA ILE A 108 22.88 13.24 25.39
C ILE A 108 22.94 14.22 24.22
N GLY A 109 23.97 15.08 24.21
CA GLY A 109 24.06 16.19 23.27
C GLY A 109 23.05 17.29 23.63
N THR A 110 23.10 17.73 24.88
CA THR A 110 22.19 18.72 25.47
C THR A 110 22.29 20.08 24.76
N GLY A 111 23.44 20.39 24.17
CA GLY A 111 23.74 21.62 23.45
C GLY A 111 23.75 22.86 24.34
N ALA A 112 24.16 24.00 23.77
CA ALA A 112 24.23 25.27 24.49
C ALA A 112 22.89 25.69 25.16
N SER A 113 21.77 25.21 24.61
CA SER A 113 20.41 25.48 25.12
C SER A 113 19.99 24.66 26.35
N CYS A 114 20.64 23.53 26.64
CA CYS A 114 20.28 22.55 27.69
C CYS A 114 18.78 22.16 27.73
N ILE A 115 18.11 22.17 26.56
CA ILE A 115 16.67 22.43 26.51
C ILE A 115 15.79 21.30 27.10
N TYR A 116 16.19 20.04 26.95
CA TYR A 116 15.40 18.92 27.46
C TYR A 116 15.51 18.83 28.99
N SER A 117 16.73 18.93 29.51
CA SER A 117 17.01 18.95 30.95
C SER A 117 16.28 20.10 31.66
N LEU A 118 16.36 21.33 31.12
CA LEU A 118 15.67 22.50 31.69
C LEU A 118 14.14 22.32 31.73
N LEU A 119 13.54 21.85 30.62
CA LEU A 119 12.09 21.62 30.56
C LEU A 119 11.66 20.47 31.48
N GLY A 120 12.41 19.37 31.54
CA GLY A 120 12.11 18.23 32.40
C GLY A 120 12.21 18.58 33.90
N ALA A 121 13.27 19.27 34.31
CA ALA A 121 13.44 19.70 35.71
C ALA A 121 12.39 20.75 36.13
N ARG A 122 12.09 21.73 35.26
CA ARG A 122 11.09 22.78 35.55
C ARG A 122 9.66 22.25 35.56
N LYS A 123 9.29 21.35 34.63
CA LYS A 123 7.91 20.85 34.47
C LYS A 123 7.60 19.63 35.35
N ASN A 124 8.55 18.70 35.46
CA ASN A 124 8.32 17.37 36.06
C ASN A 124 9.14 17.13 37.33
N HIS A 125 10.03 18.04 37.72
CA HIS A 125 10.98 17.87 38.83
C HIS A 125 11.88 16.64 38.69
N TRP A 126 12.23 16.32 37.45
CA TRP A 126 13.24 15.30 37.12
C TRP A 126 14.65 15.87 37.28
N ASP A 127 15.58 14.98 37.60
CA ASP A 127 17.00 15.30 37.71
C ASP A 127 17.74 14.82 36.45
N PHE A 128 18.89 15.42 36.12
CA PHE A 128 19.57 15.19 34.84
C PHE A 128 21.11 15.14 34.87
N VAL A 129 21.61 14.05 34.28
CA VAL A 129 22.84 13.84 33.48
C VAL A 129 22.92 14.65 32.17
N ALA A 130 23.12 15.97 32.17
CA ALA A 130 23.21 16.75 30.91
C ALA A 130 24.61 16.67 30.28
N THR A 131 24.74 16.15 29.06
CA THR A 131 26.05 15.82 28.46
C THR A 131 26.28 16.49 27.12
N ASP A 132 27.55 16.83 26.84
CA ASP A 132 28.01 17.27 25.53
C ASP A 132 29.50 16.94 25.34
N VAL A 133 30.00 17.04 24.12
CA VAL A 133 31.43 16.91 23.77
C VAL A 133 32.11 18.27 23.62
N ASP A 134 31.33 19.35 23.59
CA ASP A 134 31.81 20.73 23.43
C ASP A 134 31.64 21.53 24.74
N GLU A 135 32.76 21.75 25.42
CA GLU A 135 32.83 22.52 26.67
C GLU A 135 32.33 23.97 26.52
N THR A 136 32.35 24.58 25.32
CA THR A 136 31.75 25.92 25.11
C THR A 136 30.23 25.86 25.11
N SER A 137 29.65 24.75 24.64
CA SER A 137 28.22 24.48 24.74
C SER A 137 27.84 24.13 26.19
N LEU A 138 28.66 23.35 26.91
CA LEU A 138 28.42 23.09 28.34
C LEU A 138 28.56 24.34 29.22
N ALA A 139 29.52 25.23 28.95
CA ALA A 139 29.63 26.49 29.68
C ALA A 139 28.35 27.35 29.53
N THR A 140 27.76 27.37 28.33
CA THR A 140 26.47 28.02 28.08
C THR A 140 25.32 27.27 28.76
N ALA A 141 25.31 25.94 28.73
CA ALA A 141 24.32 25.12 29.41
C ALA A 141 24.34 25.36 30.94
N ARG A 142 25.52 25.40 31.58
CA ARG A 142 25.70 25.74 33.00
C ARG A 142 25.15 27.13 33.32
N ALA A 143 25.45 28.14 32.50
CA ALA A 143 24.91 29.48 32.66
C ALA A 143 23.37 29.50 32.56
N ASN A 144 22.80 28.74 31.62
CA ASN A 144 21.35 28.57 31.48
C ASN A 144 20.70 27.79 32.63
N ILE A 145 21.38 26.81 33.22
CA ILE A 145 20.90 26.09 34.42
C ILE A 145 20.86 27.01 35.64
N VAL A 146 21.93 27.78 35.88
CA VAL A 146 22.03 28.74 37.00
C VAL A 146 21.03 29.89 36.83
N ALA A 147 20.88 30.44 35.62
CA ALA A 147 19.92 31.51 35.32
C ALA A 147 18.43 31.10 35.49
N ASN A 148 18.16 29.82 35.78
CA ASN A 148 16.83 29.27 36.02
C ASN A 148 16.66 28.65 37.41
N GLU A 149 17.69 28.69 38.26
CA GLU A 149 17.73 28.13 39.61
C GLU A 149 17.56 26.59 39.62
N LEU A 150 18.20 25.89 38.66
CA LEU A 150 18.06 24.43 38.45
C LEU A 150 19.36 23.62 38.70
N GLN A 151 20.41 24.23 39.23
CA GLN A 151 21.71 23.60 39.53
C GLN A 151 21.61 22.39 40.47
N ASP A 152 20.63 22.36 41.37
CA ASP A 152 20.43 21.26 42.32
C ASP A 152 19.77 20.02 41.68
N ARG A 153 19.41 20.10 40.40
CA ARG A 153 18.75 19.04 39.62
C ARG A 153 19.49 18.66 38.34
N ILE A 154 20.09 19.63 37.66
CA ILE A 154 20.77 19.42 36.38
C ILE A 154 22.28 19.58 36.59
N ARG A 155 23.00 18.47 36.47
CA ARG A 155 24.46 18.43 36.45
C ARG A 155 24.92 18.38 35.00
N THR A 156 26.04 19.04 34.68
CA THR A 156 26.66 18.95 33.35
C THR A 156 27.88 18.03 33.37
N PHE A 157 28.05 17.20 32.34
CA PHE A 157 29.18 16.28 32.19
C PHE A 157 29.81 16.42 30.80
N LEU A 158 31.12 16.69 30.74
CA LEU A 158 31.89 16.70 29.50
C LEU A 158 32.24 15.27 29.11
N VAL A 159 31.88 14.85 27.90
CA VAL A 159 32.22 13.53 27.38
C VAL A 159 33.47 13.63 26.52
N GLU A 160 34.53 12.95 26.94
CA GLU A 160 35.80 12.87 26.22
C GLU A 160 35.97 11.47 25.60
N GLY A 161 36.32 11.41 24.31
CA GLY A 161 36.48 10.16 23.56
C GLY A 161 35.19 9.63 22.89
N ASP A 162 35.22 8.35 22.50
CA ASP A 162 34.21 7.75 21.60
C ASP A 162 33.01 7.08 22.31
N GLU A 163 33.08 6.80 23.62
CA GLU A 163 31.95 6.23 24.38
C GLU A 163 31.01 7.36 24.87
N ILE A 164 29.71 7.25 24.56
CA ILE A 164 28.72 8.34 24.59
C ILE A 164 27.96 8.41 25.92
N ILE A 165 27.64 7.24 26.51
CA ILE A 165 26.79 7.12 27.70
C ILE A 165 27.61 6.51 28.84
N ARG A 166 28.46 5.54 28.53
CA ARG A 166 29.20 4.78 29.53
C ARG A 166 30.06 5.64 30.47
N PRO A 167 30.81 6.67 30.02
CA PRO A 167 31.60 7.49 30.94
C PRO A 167 30.75 8.20 32.01
N VAL A 168 29.53 8.61 31.65
CA VAL A 168 28.57 9.23 32.56
C VAL A 168 28.09 8.21 33.60
N VAL A 169 27.70 7.02 33.14
CA VAL A 169 27.17 5.97 34.00
C VAL A 169 28.27 5.40 34.91
N ASP A 170 29.52 5.31 34.46
CA ASP A 170 30.66 4.88 35.27
C ASP A 170 31.15 5.97 36.24
N ALA A 171 30.92 7.26 35.95
CA ALA A 171 31.19 8.37 36.88
C ALA A 171 30.15 8.53 38.01
N TYR A 172 28.93 8.02 37.82
CA TYR A 172 27.85 8.03 38.82
C TYR A 172 27.42 6.60 39.20
N PRO A 173 28.30 5.81 39.85
CA PRO A 173 28.12 4.36 40.00
C PRO A 173 26.92 3.94 40.84
N ASP A 174 26.60 4.71 41.89
CA ASP A 174 25.48 4.46 42.80
C ASP A 174 24.11 4.90 42.23
N GLU A 175 24.10 5.58 41.08
CA GLU A 175 22.90 6.19 40.52
C GLU A 175 22.22 5.28 39.48
N LYS A 176 20.90 5.12 39.62
CA LYS A 176 20.08 4.32 38.70
C LYS A 176 19.34 5.24 37.73
N PHE A 177 19.84 5.31 36.50
CA PHE A 177 19.27 6.17 35.48
C PHE A 177 17.95 5.58 34.96
N THR A 178 16.91 6.41 34.91
CA THR A 178 15.57 6.00 34.51
C THR A 178 15.43 6.00 32.99
N PHE A 179 16.04 6.96 32.30
CA PHE A 179 16.08 6.96 30.84
C PHE A 179 17.32 7.66 30.27
N THR A 180 17.65 7.35 29.01
CA THR A 180 18.44 8.25 28.16
C THR A 180 17.53 9.00 27.19
N LEU A 181 17.93 10.20 26.81
CA LEU A 181 17.25 11.07 25.86
C LEU A 181 18.33 11.64 24.94
N CYS A 182 18.25 11.33 23.64
CA CYS A 182 19.18 11.85 22.65
C CYS A 182 18.47 12.48 21.45
N ASN A 183 19.04 13.58 20.94
CA ASN A 183 18.73 14.21 19.66
C ASN A 183 20.01 14.18 18.79
N PRO A 184 20.28 13.06 18.08
CA PRO A 184 21.58 12.82 17.47
C PRO A 184 21.83 13.73 16.25
N PRO A 185 23.09 13.87 15.82
CA PRO A 185 23.42 14.53 14.56
C PRO A 185 22.80 13.73 13.39
N PHE A 186 21.94 14.39 12.62
CA PHE A 186 21.08 13.71 11.64
C PHE A 186 21.81 13.33 10.34
N PHE A 187 22.88 14.04 9.99
CA PHE A 187 23.56 13.94 8.69
C PHE A 187 24.90 13.20 8.80
N SER A 188 25.39 12.65 7.69
CA SER A 188 26.82 12.29 7.58
C SER A 188 27.66 13.50 7.17
N ASP A 189 28.99 13.40 7.26
CA ASP A 189 29.89 14.51 6.94
C ASP A 189 29.92 14.84 5.43
N GLU A 190 29.56 13.89 4.56
CA GLU A 190 29.28 14.15 3.15
C GLU A 190 27.98 14.95 2.98
N GLU A 191 26.89 14.52 3.64
CA GLU A 191 25.60 15.23 3.62
C GLU A 191 25.69 16.64 4.21
N LEU A 192 26.61 16.90 5.15
CA LEU A 192 26.84 18.23 5.71
C LEU A 192 27.24 19.22 4.61
N ASN A 193 28.22 18.84 3.80
CA ASN A 193 28.78 19.68 2.72
C ASN A 193 27.83 19.78 1.51
N GLU A 194 26.95 18.81 1.29
CA GLU A 194 25.89 18.88 0.26
C GLU A 194 24.72 19.82 0.61
N ARG A 195 24.54 20.17 1.89
CA ARG A 195 23.28 20.77 2.40
C ARG A 195 23.46 22.06 3.19
N PHE A 196 24.67 22.34 3.67
CA PHE A 196 24.95 23.47 4.53
C PHE A 196 26.20 24.23 4.08
N ASN A 197 26.10 25.57 4.04
CA ASN A 197 27.22 26.47 3.85
C ASN A 197 27.78 26.88 5.23
N TYR A 198 29.09 26.76 5.43
CA TYR A 198 29.75 27.31 6.62
C TYR A 198 29.82 28.84 6.53
N SER A 199 29.34 29.54 7.54
CA SER A 199 29.34 31.00 7.63
C SER A 199 30.47 31.47 8.55
N THR A 200 31.55 31.99 7.96
CA THR A 200 32.67 32.56 8.71
C THR A 200 32.26 33.75 9.59
N GLY A 201 31.27 34.53 9.17
CA GLY A 201 30.75 35.67 9.93
C GLY A 201 29.83 35.31 11.11
N ARG A 202 29.26 34.09 11.14
CA ARG A 202 28.42 33.58 12.25
C ARG A 202 29.03 32.39 13.01
N GLY A 203 30.20 31.89 12.58
CA GLY A 203 30.94 30.82 13.26
C GLY A 203 30.25 29.44 13.25
N GLY A 204 29.44 29.13 12.24
CA GLY A 204 28.65 27.89 12.16
C GLY A 204 28.08 27.57 10.78
N TYR A 205 27.51 26.38 10.64
CA TYR A 205 26.87 25.90 9.40
C TYR A 205 25.44 26.42 9.26
N SER A 206 25.02 26.72 8.02
CA SER A 206 23.70 27.29 7.71
C SER A 206 23.09 26.63 6.45
N ASN A 207 21.76 26.53 6.37
CA ASN A 207 21.07 25.89 5.22
C ASN A 207 21.56 26.45 3.87
N GLN A 208 21.92 25.60 2.91
CA GLN A 208 22.28 26.03 1.56
C GLN A 208 21.02 26.24 0.69
N ASP A 209 20.81 27.48 0.22
CA ASP A 209 19.80 27.77 -0.79
C ASP A 209 20.20 27.15 -2.14
N ASN A 210 19.46 26.13 -2.56
CA ASN A 210 19.67 25.45 -3.83
C ASN A 210 18.94 26.19 -4.97
N GLU A 211 19.71 26.86 -5.84
CA GLU A 211 19.19 27.49 -7.06
C GLU A 211 18.77 26.48 -8.15
N ASP A 212 19.31 25.25 -8.10
CA ASP A 212 18.91 24.16 -8.99
C ASP A 212 17.47 23.71 -8.71
N LYS A 213 16.58 24.03 -9.66
CA LYS A 213 15.15 23.72 -9.63
C LYS A 213 14.85 22.21 -9.61
N HIS A 214 15.82 21.35 -9.87
CA HIS A 214 15.69 19.89 -9.80
C HIS A 214 16.15 19.27 -8.47
N LYS A 215 16.76 20.05 -7.57
CA LYS A 215 17.10 19.62 -6.21
C LYS A 215 16.02 20.02 -5.20
N ARG A 216 16.04 19.35 -4.03
CA ARG A 216 15.12 19.63 -2.92
C ARG A 216 15.40 21.04 -2.36
N ARG A 217 14.41 21.93 -2.45
CA ARG A 217 14.50 23.29 -1.88
C ARG A 217 14.85 23.26 -0.38
N ALA A 218 15.58 24.28 0.05
CA ALA A 218 15.92 24.51 1.45
C ALA A 218 14.67 24.59 2.35
N PRO A 219 14.76 24.23 3.65
CA PRO A 219 13.62 24.31 4.56
C PRO A 219 13.11 25.74 4.75
N ASN A 220 11.78 25.91 4.87
CA ASN A 220 11.13 27.18 5.24
C ASN A 220 11.50 27.71 6.66
N SER A 221 12.42 27.04 7.36
CA SER A 221 12.96 27.45 8.65
C SER A 221 14.48 27.40 8.55
N SER A 222 15.15 28.45 8.98
CA SER A 222 16.60 28.48 9.06
C SER A 222 17.12 27.51 10.12
N THR A 223 18.33 27.03 9.87
CA THR A 223 19.17 26.29 10.80
C THR A 223 20.51 27.04 10.85
N VAL A 224 21.00 27.32 12.05
CA VAL A 224 22.43 27.59 12.30
C VAL A 224 22.83 26.68 13.45
N ALA A 225 23.99 26.05 13.34
CA ALA A 225 24.52 25.11 14.33
C ALA A 225 26.03 24.83 14.09
N LYS A 226 26.70 24.25 15.08
CA LYS A 226 28.07 23.71 14.96
C LYS A 226 28.05 22.42 14.14
N GLY A 227 29.20 22.01 13.58
CA GLY A 227 29.28 20.82 12.71
C GLY A 227 28.82 19.54 13.41
N ASN A 228 29.28 19.36 14.65
CA ASN A 228 28.94 18.24 15.54
C ASN A 228 27.47 18.23 16.03
N GLU A 229 26.72 19.34 15.92
CA GLU A 229 25.27 19.37 16.18
C GLU A 229 24.46 18.86 14.96
N LEU A 230 25.06 18.84 13.77
CA LEU A 230 24.39 18.49 12.51
C LEU A 230 24.81 17.14 11.94
N ALA A 231 26.11 16.84 11.96
CA ALA A 231 26.70 15.67 11.34
C ALA A 231 27.63 14.88 12.26
N THR A 232 27.88 13.63 11.86
CA THR A 232 28.77 12.67 12.52
C THR A 232 29.09 11.55 11.54
N GLU A 233 30.21 10.85 11.73
CA GLU A 233 30.63 9.75 10.86
C GLU A 233 29.54 8.66 10.78
N GLY A 234 29.10 8.35 9.55
CA GLY A 234 28.02 7.41 9.24
C GLY A 234 26.60 7.92 9.60
N GLY A 235 26.47 9.17 10.05
CA GLY A 235 25.21 9.83 10.40
C GLY A 235 24.42 9.17 11.53
N GLU A 236 23.14 9.56 11.66
CA GLU A 236 22.28 9.09 12.76
C GLU A 236 22.20 7.55 12.90
N VAL A 237 22.29 6.80 11.78
CA VAL A 237 22.25 5.33 11.84
C VAL A 237 23.51 4.74 12.48
N ALA A 238 24.68 5.32 12.26
CA ALA A 238 25.91 4.93 12.93
C ALA A 238 25.94 5.42 14.39
N PHE A 239 25.55 6.66 14.64
CA PHE A 239 25.50 7.26 15.98
C PHE A 239 24.56 6.50 16.94
N VAL A 240 23.32 6.24 16.52
CA VAL A 240 22.40 5.40 17.31
C VAL A 240 22.90 3.96 17.39
N GLY A 241 23.62 3.48 16.36
CA GLY A 241 24.34 2.20 16.40
C GLY A 241 25.39 2.11 17.52
N ARG A 242 26.15 3.18 17.78
CA ARG A 242 27.12 3.26 18.90
C ARG A 242 26.41 3.24 20.25
N ILE A 243 25.35 4.03 20.42
CA ILE A 243 24.50 4.02 21.62
C ILE A 243 23.89 2.63 21.88
N ILE A 244 23.43 1.92 20.85
CA ILE A 244 22.93 0.54 20.97
C ILE A 244 24.06 -0.39 21.43
N ALA A 245 25.25 -0.31 20.84
CA ALA A 245 26.38 -1.14 21.24
C ALA A 245 26.79 -0.92 22.72
N GLU A 246 26.84 0.33 23.19
CA GLU A 246 27.06 0.63 24.61
C GLU A 246 25.94 0.11 25.50
N SER A 247 24.68 0.22 25.07
CA SER A 247 23.53 -0.24 25.87
C SER A 247 23.61 -1.74 26.21
N THR A 248 24.20 -2.57 25.36
CA THR A 248 24.43 -4.01 25.64
C THR A 248 25.39 -4.27 26.80
N LYS A 249 26.31 -3.32 27.07
CA LYS A 249 27.26 -3.36 28.21
C LYS A 249 26.65 -2.74 29.47
N ILE A 250 25.91 -1.64 29.31
CA ILE A 250 25.31 -0.84 30.40
C ILE A 250 24.12 -1.58 31.03
N ARG A 251 23.29 -2.22 30.19
CA ARG A 251 22.08 -2.98 30.57
C ARG A 251 21.24 -2.20 31.59
N ASP A 252 20.86 -2.83 32.69
CA ASP A 252 19.86 -2.38 33.66
C ASP A 252 20.30 -1.17 34.52
N ARG A 253 21.51 -0.65 34.32
CA ARG A 253 21.97 0.63 34.91
C ARG A 253 21.24 1.84 34.29
N VAL A 254 20.67 1.66 33.10
CA VAL A 254 19.68 2.57 32.49
C VAL A 254 18.40 1.76 32.23
N ARG A 255 17.25 2.18 32.79
CA ARG A 255 15.99 1.43 32.66
C ARG A 255 15.39 1.47 31.25
N ILE A 256 15.42 2.61 30.57
CA ILE A 256 14.87 2.78 29.21
C ILE A 256 15.82 3.65 28.36
N PHE A 257 16.43 3.09 27.33
CA PHE A 257 17.22 3.86 26.38
C PHE A 257 16.29 4.51 25.35
N THR A 258 16.39 5.84 25.10
CA THR A 258 15.57 6.50 24.06
C THR A 258 16.36 7.45 23.16
N VAL A 259 16.08 7.41 21.85
CA VAL A 259 16.72 8.27 20.85
C VAL A 259 15.72 8.77 19.79
N MET A 260 15.82 10.04 19.40
CA MET A 260 15.07 10.63 18.29
C MET A 260 15.76 10.34 16.95
N LEU A 261 15.00 10.06 15.89
CA LEU A 261 15.50 9.89 14.52
C LEU A 261 14.99 11.01 13.60
N GLY A 262 15.90 11.57 12.80
CA GLY A 262 15.65 12.64 11.84
C GLY A 262 14.96 12.18 10.55
N LYS A 263 15.20 10.94 10.10
CA LYS A 263 14.79 10.41 8.79
C LYS A 263 13.93 9.13 8.92
N LYS A 264 12.81 9.01 8.18
CA LYS A 264 11.96 7.78 8.15
C LYS A 264 12.77 6.54 7.74
N SER A 265 13.74 6.71 6.84
CA SER A 265 14.65 5.65 6.36
C SER A 265 15.45 4.98 7.47
N SER A 266 15.84 5.72 8.51
CA SER A 266 16.68 5.22 9.60
C SER A 266 15.92 4.24 10.50
N LYS A 267 14.58 4.36 10.57
CA LYS A 267 13.71 3.46 11.36
C LYS A 267 13.97 1.99 11.01
N LEU A 268 14.10 1.64 9.73
CA LEU A 268 14.31 0.26 9.29
C LEU A 268 15.69 -0.27 9.70
N ALA A 269 16.74 0.54 9.53
CA ALA A 269 18.10 0.16 9.90
C ALA A 269 18.28 -0.02 11.42
N ILE A 270 17.67 0.87 12.22
CA ILE A 270 17.69 0.78 13.69
C ILE A 270 16.81 -0.36 14.20
N ARG A 271 15.61 -0.57 13.61
CA ARG A 271 14.75 -1.74 13.91
C ARG A 271 15.52 -3.04 13.71
N LYS A 272 16.25 -3.19 12.58
CA LYS A 272 17.08 -4.38 12.36
C LYS A 272 18.18 -4.54 13.43
N ARG A 273 18.95 -3.48 13.72
CA ARG A 273 20.02 -3.52 14.74
C ARG A 273 19.52 -3.93 16.14
N LEU A 274 18.27 -3.61 16.49
CA LEU A 274 17.66 -4.03 17.74
C LEU A 274 17.07 -5.45 17.66
N SER A 275 16.48 -5.85 16.52
CA SER A 275 16.03 -7.25 16.30
C SER A 275 17.19 -8.27 16.24
N ASP A 276 18.39 -7.84 15.89
CA ASP A 276 19.60 -8.68 15.87
C ASP A 276 20.24 -8.88 17.27
N LEU A 277 19.58 -8.47 18.38
CA LEU A 277 20.07 -8.57 19.76
C LEU A 277 19.20 -9.47 20.65
N ASP A 278 19.84 -10.33 21.44
CA ASP A 278 19.16 -11.19 22.42
C ASP A 278 18.64 -10.42 23.65
N ASN A 279 17.43 -10.75 24.09
CA ASN A 279 16.81 -10.24 25.32
C ASN A 279 16.70 -8.70 25.38
N VAL A 280 16.44 -8.05 24.25
CA VAL A 280 16.06 -6.63 24.19
C VAL A 280 14.60 -6.50 23.77
N PHE A 281 13.85 -5.64 24.46
CA PHE A 281 12.52 -5.20 24.02
C PHE A 281 12.64 -3.79 23.46
N PHE A 282 11.92 -3.47 22.38
CA PHE A 282 11.96 -2.14 21.78
C PHE A 282 10.65 -1.74 21.11
N ALA A 283 10.39 -0.42 21.07
CA ALA A 283 9.23 0.18 20.42
C ALA A 283 9.63 1.45 19.64
N PHE A 284 8.80 1.83 18.67
CA PHE A 284 8.93 3.08 17.91
C PHE A 284 7.66 3.91 18.07
N SER A 285 7.78 5.23 17.99
CA SER A 285 6.63 6.15 17.90
C SER A 285 7.00 7.42 17.11
N ILE A 286 6.03 8.33 16.92
CA ILE A 286 6.10 9.45 15.98
C ILE A 286 5.83 10.78 16.69
N LEU A 287 6.69 11.78 16.47
CA LEU A 287 6.57 13.12 17.04
C LEU A 287 6.30 14.16 15.94
N TYR A 288 5.13 14.78 15.98
CA TYR A 288 4.63 15.69 14.95
C TYR A 288 4.70 17.17 15.35
N GLN A 289 5.29 18.04 14.51
CA GLN A 289 5.29 19.50 14.70
C GLN A 289 5.25 20.26 13.37
N GLY A 290 4.18 21.01 13.11
CA GLY A 290 4.04 21.87 11.92
C GLY A 290 4.06 21.10 10.59
N LYS A 291 5.21 21.07 9.93
CA LYS A 291 5.51 20.28 8.71
C LYS A 291 6.57 19.20 8.94
N THR A 292 7.14 19.15 10.14
CA THR A 292 8.26 18.32 10.51
C THR A 292 7.76 17.10 11.27
N ILE A 293 8.10 15.92 10.78
CA ILE A 293 7.96 14.66 11.53
C ILE A 293 9.35 14.26 12.04
N ARG A 294 9.40 13.72 13.25
CA ARG A 294 10.51 12.91 13.76
C ARG A 294 9.96 11.59 14.25
N TRP A 295 10.83 10.59 14.32
CA TRP A 295 10.52 9.32 14.97
C TRP A 295 11.29 9.26 16.28
N VAL A 296 10.85 8.41 17.18
CA VAL A 296 11.57 8.04 18.40
C VAL A 296 11.61 6.54 18.51
N VAL A 297 12.70 6.03 19.10
CA VAL A 297 12.85 4.62 19.46
C VAL A 297 13.15 4.53 20.95
N ALA A 298 12.50 3.59 21.63
CA ALA A 298 12.79 3.21 23.00
C ALA A 298 13.20 1.73 23.03
N TRP A 299 14.18 1.37 23.85
CA TRP A 299 14.51 -0.03 24.11
C TRP A 299 15.01 -0.27 25.54
N THR A 300 14.97 -1.53 25.96
CA THR A 300 15.35 -1.94 27.32
C THR A 300 15.82 -3.39 27.33
N PHE A 301 16.67 -3.71 28.32
CA PHE A 301 17.05 -5.09 28.68
C PHE A 301 16.37 -5.55 29.98
N ALA A 302 15.66 -4.65 30.66
CA ALA A 302 15.00 -4.93 31.94
C ALA A 302 13.67 -5.63 31.70
N THR A 303 13.53 -6.85 32.22
CA THR A 303 12.36 -7.72 32.01
C THR A 303 11.09 -7.25 32.73
N ASP A 304 11.20 -6.26 33.63
CA ASP A 304 10.07 -5.60 34.30
C ASP A 304 9.68 -4.26 33.63
N ILE A 305 10.23 -3.94 32.45
CA ILE A 305 9.80 -2.83 31.60
C ILE A 305 8.99 -3.36 30.40
N SER A 306 7.73 -2.95 30.33
CA SER A 306 6.86 -3.10 29.17
C SER A 306 7.07 -1.95 28.18
N LEU A 307 7.29 -2.29 26.91
CA LEU A 307 7.28 -1.38 25.77
C LEU A 307 6.15 -1.74 24.78
N HIS A 308 4.93 -1.96 25.32
CA HIS A 308 3.77 -2.42 24.56
C HIS A 308 3.30 -1.39 23.51
N PRO A 309 3.16 -1.75 22.22
CA PRO A 309 2.82 -0.80 21.15
C PRO A 309 1.56 0.04 21.43
N ASP A 310 0.48 -0.63 21.83
CA ASP A 310 -0.88 -0.13 22.03
C ASP A 310 -1.00 1.02 23.05
N THR A 311 -0.01 1.19 23.93
CA THR A 311 -0.10 2.07 25.11
C THR A 311 0.82 3.28 25.07
N ILE A 312 1.72 3.39 24.08
CA ILE A 312 2.75 4.46 24.00
C ILE A 312 2.50 5.35 22.76
N ILE A 313 1.23 5.64 22.51
CA ILE A 313 0.68 6.14 21.23
C ILE A 313 1.01 5.15 20.10
N SER A 314 0.09 4.21 19.86
CA SER A 314 0.24 3.13 18.87
C SER A 314 0.61 3.66 17.48
N GLU A 315 1.34 2.85 16.70
CA GLU A 315 1.59 3.12 15.27
C GLU A 315 0.35 2.82 14.40
N ASP A 316 -0.84 3.14 14.90
CA ASP A 316 -2.06 3.24 14.10
C ASP A 316 -2.00 4.48 13.20
N GLU A 317 -1.27 4.39 12.07
CA GLU A 317 -1.52 5.29 10.93
C GLU A 317 -3.03 5.17 10.50
N THR A 318 -3.69 4.05 10.84
CA THR A 318 -5.13 3.73 10.76
C THR A 318 -6.10 4.52 11.66
N PHE A 319 -5.76 4.82 12.93
CA PHE A 319 -6.70 5.53 13.84
C PHE A 319 -6.93 6.98 13.42
N LEU A 320 -5.93 7.57 12.75
CA LEU A 320 -5.97 8.96 12.32
C LEU A 320 -6.84 9.19 11.08
N GLU A 321 -7.07 8.15 10.26
CA GLU A 321 -7.99 8.22 9.14
C GLU A 321 -9.42 7.78 9.51
N THR A 322 -9.60 6.97 10.56
CA THR A 322 -10.91 6.37 10.92
C THR A 322 -11.73 7.14 11.96
N LYS A 323 -11.18 8.13 12.68
CA LYS A 323 -11.92 8.87 13.72
C LYS A 323 -12.61 10.17 13.27
N ILE A 324 -12.89 10.33 11.98
CA ILE A 324 -14.01 11.16 11.50
C ILE A 324 -15.24 10.25 11.40
N THR A 325 -15.89 9.98 12.53
CA THR A 325 -17.19 9.30 12.51
C THR A 325 -18.24 10.16 11.83
N LEU A 326 -19.24 9.52 11.20
CA LEU A 326 -20.39 10.21 10.61
C LEU A 326 -21.06 11.14 11.64
N GLU A 327 -21.15 10.73 12.91
CA GLU A 327 -21.61 11.57 14.03
C GLU A 327 -20.83 12.89 14.19
N ALA A 328 -19.52 12.93 13.97
CA ALA A 328 -18.73 14.17 14.06
C ALA A 328 -19.04 15.11 12.89
N LEU A 329 -19.15 14.57 11.67
CA LEU A 329 -19.45 15.34 10.47
C LEU A 329 -20.91 15.85 10.46
N LYS A 330 -21.83 15.03 10.97
CA LYS A 330 -23.22 15.35 11.28
C LYS A 330 -23.33 16.43 12.36
N THR A 331 -22.59 16.34 13.48
CA THR A 331 -22.54 17.38 14.52
C THR A 331 -22.06 18.74 13.95
N ILE A 332 -21.10 18.72 13.02
CA ILE A 332 -20.62 19.93 12.34
C ILE A 332 -21.70 20.55 11.46
N LEU A 333 -22.48 19.73 10.74
CA LEU A 333 -23.56 20.17 9.84
C LEU A 333 -24.83 20.62 10.59
N GLU A 334 -25.25 19.90 11.63
CA GLU A 334 -26.37 20.26 12.52
C GLU A 334 -26.12 21.60 13.24
N GLY A 335 -24.86 22.02 13.37
CA GLY A 335 -24.47 23.35 13.88
C GLY A 335 -24.71 24.54 12.95
N PHE A 336 -25.13 24.33 11.69
CA PHE A 336 -25.44 25.42 10.75
C PHE A 336 -26.91 25.83 10.79
N ARG A 337 -27.16 27.13 11.02
CA ARG A 337 -28.50 27.73 10.91
C ARG A 337 -28.64 28.43 9.55
N ILE A 338 -29.51 27.91 8.68
CA ILE A 338 -29.80 28.49 7.37
C ILE A 338 -31.06 29.37 7.47
N ILE A 339 -31.01 30.56 6.89
CA ILE A 339 -32.10 31.55 6.88
C ILE A 339 -32.23 32.07 5.45
N ILE A 340 -33.45 32.11 4.89
CA ILE A 340 -33.72 32.62 3.54
C ILE A 340 -34.59 33.87 3.62
N PHE A 341 -34.20 34.91 2.89
CA PHE A 341 -34.89 36.20 2.80
C PHE A 341 -35.36 36.43 1.36
N HIS A 342 -36.58 36.94 1.19
CA HIS A 342 -37.12 37.35 -0.10
C HIS A 342 -36.64 38.78 -0.44
N GLN A 343 -36.04 39.02 -1.61
CA GLN A 343 -35.55 40.33 -2.02
C GLN A 343 -36.15 40.78 -3.36
N GLY A 344 -37.38 41.31 -3.31
CA GLY A 344 -38.16 41.68 -4.49
C GLY A 344 -38.68 40.44 -5.26
N GLN A 345 -39.41 40.66 -6.35
CA GLN A 345 -40.15 39.60 -7.05
C GLN A 345 -39.28 38.61 -7.86
N ALA A 346 -37.95 38.74 -7.84
CA ALA A 346 -37.04 37.99 -8.73
C ALA A 346 -35.80 37.37 -8.04
N PHE A 347 -35.66 37.50 -6.72
CA PHE A 347 -34.44 37.07 -6.01
C PHE A 347 -34.69 36.53 -4.59
N LEU A 348 -34.05 35.40 -4.29
CA LEU A 348 -33.96 34.81 -2.95
C LEU A 348 -32.53 34.95 -2.41
N ARG A 349 -32.39 35.43 -1.18
CA ARG A 349 -31.10 35.52 -0.49
C ARG A 349 -31.01 34.49 0.62
N CYS A 350 -30.17 33.47 0.42
CA CYS A 350 -29.92 32.42 1.39
C CYS A 350 -28.66 32.75 2.21
N GLU A 351 -28.75 32.61 3.54
CA GLU A 351 -27.63 32.81 4.45
C GLU A 351 -27.45 31.62 5.40
N ALA A 352 -26.25 31.06 5.44
CA ALA A 352 -25.84 30.04 6.39
C ALA A 352 -24.95 30.66 7.49
N GLN A 353 -25.31 30.44 8.75
CA GLN A 353 -24.55 30.89 9.91
C GLN A 353 -24.11 29.71 10.79
N GLN A 354 -22.82 29.67 11.11
CA GLN A 354 -22.26 28.81 12.15
C GLN A 354 -21.51 29.67 13.17
N ASN A 355 -21.75 29.43 14.46
CA ASN A 355 -20.98 30.01 15.54
C ASN A 355 -19.91 29.00 15.99
N THR A 356 -18.64 29.28 15.73
CA THR A 356 -17.51 28.57 16.35
C THR A 356 -16.61 29.56 17.07
N TRP A 357 -15.85 29.09 18.07
CA TRP A 357 -15.21 29.91 19.12
C TRP A 357 -14.43 31.14 18.62
N ASN A 358 -13.81 31.07 17.43
CA ASN A 358 -12.92 32.13 16.92
C ASN A 358 -13.46 32.93 15.72
N ARG A 359 -14.72 32.73 15.27
CA ARG A 359 -15.42 33.65 14.32
C ARG A 359 -16.87 33.26 14.09
N LYS A 360 -17.76 34.26 13.99
CA LYS A 360 -19.02 34.12 13.26
C LYS A 360 -18.73 33.99 11.77
N ARG A 361 -18.93 32.80 11.19
CA ARG A 361 -18.95 32.62 9.73
C ARG A 361 -20.40 32.73 9.24
N ARG A 362 -20.67 33.79 8.48
CA ARG A 362 -21.94 34.06 7.79
C ARG A 362 -21.67 34.06 6.30
N LEU A 363 -22.06 32.99 5.61
CA LEU A 363 -22.06 32.92 4.15
C LEU A 363 -23.43 33.39 3.66
N SER A 364 -23.45 34.25 2.65
CA SER A 364 -24.66 34.91 2.14
C SER A 364 -24.59 34.93 0.62
N ARG A 365 -25.59 34.38 -0.05
CA ARG A 365 -25.68 34.38 -1.52
C ARG A 365 -27.10 34.71 -1.97
N THR A 366 -27.22 35.63 -2.91
CA THR A 366 -28.48 35.96 -3.59
C THR A 366 -28.54 35.18 -4.90
N LEU A 367 -29.68 34.56 -5.17
CA LEU A 367 -29.97 33.74 -6.34
C LEU A 367 -31.13 34.35 -7.12
N PRO A 368 -31.07 34.44 -8.47
CA PRO A 368 -32.24 34.73 -9.29
C PRO A 368 -33.28 33.62 -9.16
N THR A 369 -34.55 33.95 -9.36
CA THR A 369 -35.66 32.97 -9.38
C THR A 369 -36.14 32.60 -10.79
N ASP A 370 -35.46 33.07 -11.83
CA ASP A 370 -35.86 32.91 -13.24
C ASP A 370 -34.81 32.12 -14.06
N ASP A 371 -35.31 31.23 -14.93
CA ASP A 371 -34.62 29.97 -15.26
C ASP A 371 -33.66 30.00 -16.48
N ARG A 372 -33.24 31.20 -16.94
CA ARG A 372 -32.47 31.34 -18.20
C ARG A 372 -31.45 32.48 -18.24
N ALA A 373 -30.21 32.25 -17.79
CA ALA A 373 -29.04 33.03 -18.22
C ALA A 373 -27.69 32.30 -18.03
N ASN A 374 -26.84 32.28 -19.06
CA ASN A 374 -25.42 31.94 -18.94
C ASN A 374 -24.59 33.19 -18.61
N VAL A 375 -23.56 33.04 -17.76
CA VAL A 375 -22.53 34.08 -17.50
C VAL A 375 -21.15 33.41 -17.53
N SER A 376 -20.11 34.11 -18.03
CA SER A 376 -18.78 33.53 -18.24
C SER A 376 -17.63 34.46 -17.83
N LYS A 377 -16.49 33.85 -17.46
CA LYS A 377 -15.16 34.44 -17.13
C LYS A 377 -15.08 35.41 -15.94
N ALA A 378 -14.29 35.04 -14.92
CA ALA A 378 -13.04 35.76 -14.53
C ALA A 378 -12.33 35.14 -13.30
N GLY A 379 -10.99 35.04 -13.37
CA GLY A 379 -10.08 35.06 -12.20
C GLY A 379 -9.95 33.78 -11.35
N PRO A 380 -8.72 33.28 -11.08
CA PRO A 380 -8.51 32.14 -10.18
C PRO A 380 -8.50 32.57 -8.70
N GLY A 381 -9.63 32.38 -8.02
CA GLY A 381 -9.76 32.45 -6.56
C GLY A 381 -11.00 31.67 -6.12
N SER A 382 -10.88 30.82 -5.10
CA SER A 382 -11.87 29.81 -4.65
C SER A 382 -13.34 30.09 -5.01
N GLU A 383 -13.85 29.43 -6.06
CA GLU A 383 -15.22 29.58 -6.54
C GLU A 383 -16.16 28.51 -5.98
N ILE A 384 -17.36 28.91 -5.54
CA ILE A 384 -18.51 28.00 -5.40
C ILE A 384 -19.33 28.08 -6.70
N ARG A 385 -19.06 27.19 -7.65
CA ARG A 385 -19.79 27.14 -8.94
C ARG A 385 -21.15 26.46 -8.79
N SER A 386 -22.14 26.99 -9.52
CA SER A 386 -23.49 26.42 -9.80
C SER A 386 -24.21 25.65 -8.68
N GLY A 387 -25.22 26.28 -8.09
CA GLY A 387 -26.41 25.56 -7.61
C GLY A 387 -27.50 25.60 -8.69
N LYS A 388 -28.32 24.55 -8.79
CA LYS A 388 -29.45 24.47 -9.73
C LYS A 388 -30.74 24.28 -8.93
N VAL A 389 -31.73 25.13 -9.18
CA VAL A 389 -33.11 24.93 -8.71
C VAL A 389 -33.84 24.12 -9.76
N GLU A 390 -34.65 23.15 -9.35
CA GLU A 390 -35.52 22.37 -10.24
C GLU A 390 -36.96 22.48 -9.71
N GLU A 391 -37.95 22.34 -10.59
CA GLU A 391 -39.28 23.00 -10.45
C GLU A 391 -40.07 22.73 -9.17
N VAL A 392 -40.89 23.73 -8.79
CA VAL A 392 -41.84 23.64 -7.68
C VAL A 392 -43.14 23.01 -8.16
N GLY A 393 -43.45 21.80 -7.71
CA GLY A 393 -44.74 21.15 -7.97
C GLY A 393 -45.90 21.82 -7.22
N GLU A 394 -47.11 21.75 -7.80
CA GLU A 394 -48.32 22.50 -7.36
C GLU A 394 -48.78 22.28 -5.91
N ALA A 395 -48.20 21.32 -5.18
CA ALA A 395 -48.46 21.07 -3.75
C ALA A 395 -47.54 21.88 -2.80
N GLY A 396 -46.90 22.96 -3.27
CA GLY A 396 -46.14 23.89 -2.44
C GLY A 396 -44.82 23.35 -1.87
N ARG A 397 -44.31 22.24 -2.42
CA ARG A 397 -43.01 21.65 -2.05
C ARG A 397 -42.03 21.82 -3.22
N GLY A 398 -40.95 22.56 -3.01
CA GLY A 398 -39.82 22.69 -3.94
C GLY A 398 -38.52 22.20 -3.29
N LEU A 399 -37.59 21.70 -4.11
CA LEU A 399 -36.33 21.10 -3.65
C LEU A 399 -35.13 22.03 -3.92
N LEU A 400 -34.17 22.11 -2.98
CA LEU A 400 -32.99 22.99 -3.09
C LEU A 400 -31.68 22.21 -2.90
N ARG A 401 -30.97 21.97 -4.00
CA ARG A 401 -29.63 21.32 -4.04
C ARG A 401 -28.49 22.33 -4.07
N PHE A 402 -27.36 21.98 -3.44
CA PHE A 402 -26.11 22.74 -3.52
C PHE A 402 -24.88 21.85 -3.25
N SER A 403 -23.96 21.73 -4.21
CA SER A 403 -22.64 21.11 -4.00
C SER A 403 -21.65 22.10 -3.36
N VAL A 404 -20.73 21.62 -2.53
CA VAL A 404 -19.75 22.45 -1.80
C VAL A 404 -18.32 21.92 -1.99
N HIS A 405 -17.74 22.17 -3.16
CA HIS A 405 -16.35 21.79 -3.40
C HIS A 405 -15.37 22.63 -2.55
N HIS A 406 -14.71 22.01 -1.56
CA HIS A 406 -13.63 22.64 -0.81
C HIS A 406 -12.26 22.00 -1.17
N PRO A 407 -11.44 22.61 -2.04
CA PRO A 407 -10.08 22.13 -2.28
C PRO A 407 -9.21 22.33 -1.02
N ILE A 408 -8.44 21.30 -0.63
CA ILE A 408 -7.55 21.36 0.56
C ILE A 408 -6.18 21.96 0.19
N SER A 409 -6.17 23.23 -0.19
CA SER A 409 -5.01 23.94 -0.72
C SER A 409 -4.00 24.41 0.35
N LYS A 410 -3.12 23.50 0.79
CA LYS A 410 -1.75 23.70 1.33
C LYS A 410 -1.51 24.76 2.45
N GLU A 411 -1.51 24.34 3.73
CA GLU A 411 -0.80 25.02 4.86
C GLU A 411 -0.13 24.06 5.90
N GLY A 412 0.67 23.05 5.51
CA GLY A 412 1.24 22.06 6.46
C GLY A 412 1.54 20.62 5.95
N LEU A 413 0.90 19.58 6.56
CA LEU A 413 0.90 18.10 6.38
C LEU A 413 1.75 17.56 5.24
N VAL A 414 2.33 16.38 5.36
CA VAL A 414 2.65 15.54 4.20
C VAL A 414 1.49 14.55 4.05
N ALA A 415 0.92 14.41 2.85
CA ALA A 415 -0.01 13.32 2.64
C ALA A 415 0.78 12.01 2.60
N THR A 416 0.39 11.03 3.42
CA THR A 416 0.21 9.67 2.91
C THR A 416 -0.98 9.75 1.93
N ASP A 417 -0.90 9.12 0.76
CA ASP A 417 -1.58 9.61 -0.45
C ASP A 417 -3.13 9.46 -0.51
N ALA A 418 -3.76 9.04 0.58
CA ALA A 418 -5.19 8.75 0.71
C ALA A 418 -6.12 9.99 0.83
N TRP A 419 -5.63 11.21 1.09
CA TRP A 419 -6.48 12.42 1.25
C TRP A 419 -5.91 13.67 0.54
N LYS A 420 -6.75 14.45 -0.17
CA LYS A 420 -6.89 14.17 -1.62
C LYS A 420 -8.17 14.71 -2.30
N ASP A 421 -9.30 14.01 -2.11
CA ASP A 421 -10.56 14.27 -2.84
C ASP A 421 -11.59 15.04 -2.01
N THR A 422 -12.64 15.48 -2.69
CA THR A 422 -13.55 16.54 -2.26
C THR A 422 -14.79 15.99 -1.54
N ILE A 423 -15.26 16.72 -0.53
CA ILE A 423 -16.48 16.43 0.24
C ILE A 423 -17.70 17.00 -0.48
N GLU A 424 -18.63 16.17 -0.95
CA GLU A 424 -19.95 16.58 -1.44
C GLU A 424 -21.06 16.32 -0.40
N VAL A 425 -22.07 17.19 -0.38
CA VAL A 425 -23.10 17.26 0.67
C VAL A 425 -24.45 17.55 0.00
N GLU A 426 -25.47 16.74 0.24
CA GLU A 426 -26.82 16.95 -0.33
C GLU A 426 -27.84 17.33 0.76
N ALA A 427 -28.83 18.15 0.41
CA ALA A 427 -29.82 18.68 1.34
C ALA A 427 -31.24 18.56 0.76
N CYS A 428 -32.18 18.04 1.55
CA CYS A 428 -33.56 17.86 1.16
C CYS A 428 -34.47 18.80 1.97
N VAL A 429 -34.70 19.98 1.40
CA VAL A 429 -35.36 21.10 2.07
C VAL A 429 -36.81 21.19 1.62
N THR A 430 -37.79 21.05 2.53
CA THR A 430 -39.22 21.32 2.23
C THR A 430 -39.61 22.68 2.83
N ALA A 431 -40.53 23.39 2.17
CA ALA A 431 -41.03 24.69 2.62
C ALA A 431 -42.57 24.70 2.76
N SER A 432 -43.10 25.68 3.49
CA SER A 432 -44.52 25.97 3.61
C SER A 432 -44.73 27.48 3.82
N ALA A 433 -45.67 28.07 3.11
CA ALA A 433 -45.96 29.51 3.20
C ALA A 433 -46.97 29.81 4.32
N ARG A 434 -46.70 30.87 5.11
CA ARG A 434 -47.67 31.47 6.04
C ARG A 434 -47.59 33.00 5.91
N GLY A 435 -48.45 33.57 5.06
CA GLY A 435 -48.36 34.97 4.66
C GLY A 435 -47.09 35.25 3.86
N ASP A 436 -46.58 36.49 3.94
CA ASP A 436 -45.38 36.97 3.23
C ASP A 436 -44.05 36.37 3.74
N SER A 437 -44.10 35.20 4.38
CA SER A 437 -42.96 34.51 4.98
C SER A 437 -43.00 33.01 4.68
N LEU A 438 -41.94 32.55 4.01
CA LEU A 438 -41.73 31.15 3.68
C LEU A 438 -40.98 30.46 4.85
N VAL A 439 -41.56 29.43 5.45
CA VAL A 439 -40.96 28.68 6.57
C VAL A 439 -40.47 27.32 6.08
N ILE A 440 -39.28 26.90 6.52
CA ILE A 440 -38.57 25.71 6.05
C ILE A 440 -38.55 24.61 7.11
N ILE A 441 -38.81 23.38 6.69
CA ILE A 441 -38.88 22.15 7.51
C ILE A 441 -38.38 20.96 6.66
N GLY A 442 -37.13 20.50 6.84
CA GLY A 442 -36.51 19.42 6.02
C GLY A 442 -35.16 18.92 6.57
N ALA A 443 -34.57 17.87 5.97
CA ALA A 443 -33.41 17.11 6.50
C ALA A 443 -32.26 16.88 5.47
N PHE A 444 -31.13 16.29 5.90
CA PHE A 444 -29.83 16.30 5.19
C PHE A 444 -29.19 14.90 5.00
N SER A 445 -28.29 14.71 4.00
CA SER A 445 -27.60 13.42 3.69
C SER A 445 -26.27 13.59 2.88
N VAL A 446 -25.25 12.72 3.05
CA VAL A 446 -23.82 13.01 2.68
C VAL A 446 -22.97 11.75 2.30
N THR A 447 -21.98 11.84 1.37
CA THR A 447 -21.23 10.66 0.78
C THR A 447 -19.81 10.98 0.15
N PHE A 448 -18.76 10.10 0.22
CA PHE A 448 -17.32 10.34 -0.22
C PHE A 448 -16.46 9.12 -0.74
N THR A 449 -15.27 9.30 -1.42
CA THR A 449 -14.33 8.24 -1.98
C THR A 449 -12.86 8.70 -2.37
N ARG A 450 -11.79 7.81 -2.50
CA ARG A 450 -10.36 8.09 -2.99
C ARG A 450 -9.38 6.85 -3.36
N CYS A 451 -8.17 7.06 -3.99
CA CYS A 451 -7.07 6.13 -4.49
C CYS A 451 -5.53 6.61 -4.46
N ALA A 452 -4.52 5.74 -4.80
CA ALA A 452 -2.99 5.82 -4.80
C ALA A 452 -2.27 5.27 -6.13
N ASP A 453 -0.98 4.87 -6.40
CA ASP A 453 0.27 4.24 -5.75
C ASP A 453 1.51 4.17 -6.79
N VAL A 454 2.82 3.75 -6.66
CA VAL A 454 4.03 3.95 -5.75
C VAL A 454 5.45 3.40 -6.31
N GLU A 455 6.64 3.90 -5.82
CA GLU A 455 8.08 3.36 -5.70
C GLU A 455 9.21 3.12 -6.80
N LYS A 456 10.43 2.65 -6.36
CA LYS A 456 11.80 2.55 -7.02
C LYS A 456 12.59 1.22 -6.79
N PRO A 457 13.57 0.83 -7.67
CA PRO A 457 14.65 -0.20 -7.47
C PRO A 457 16.11 0.35 -7.72
N PHE A 458 17.32 -0.27 -7.55
CA PHE A 458 17.93 -1.47 -6.89
C PHE A 458 19.51 -1.31 -6.78
N GLN A 459 20.29 -2.27 -6.21
CA GLN A 459 21.80 -2.31 -6.18
C GLN A 459 22.40 -3.75 -6.30
N VAL A 460 23.66 -3.90 -6.78
CA VAL A 460 24.47 -5.14 -6.92
C VAL A 460 25.96 -4.80 -6.92
N ASP A 461 26.82 -5.68 -6.39
CA ASP A 461 28.26 -5.49 -6.21
C ASP A 461 28.91 -6.92 -6.25
N ASP A 462 30.08 -7.27 -6.84
CA ASP A 462 31.09 -6.59 -7.68
C ASP A 462 31.90 -7.64 -8.53
N LEU A 463 32.84 -7.25 -9.41
CA LEU A 463 33.65 -8.13 -10.33
C LEU A 463 35.08 -7.58 -10.62
N SER A 464 36.14 -8.27 -10.16
CA SER A 464 37.53 -7.75 -10.18
C SER A 464 38.25 -7.70 -11.55
N ASP A 465 37.87 -8.52 -12.53
CA ASP A 465 38.43 -8.51 -13.90
C ASP A 465 37.45 -7.97 -14.95
N GLY A 466 36.47 -7.17 -14.51
CA GLY A 466 35.53 -6.48 -15.40
C GLY A 466 36.15 -5.26 -16.10
N PRO A 467 35.57 -4.78 -17.22
CA PRO A 467 35.92 -3.48 -17.77
C PRO A 467 35.72 -2.38 -16.72
N SER A 468 36.71 -1.51 -16.52
CA SER A 468 36.68 -0.53 -15.43
C SER A 468 35.47 0.41 -15.54
N LEU A 469 35.10 1.05 -14.43
CA LEU A 469 33.96 1.99 -14.38
C LEU A 469 34.06 3.08 -15.46
N ALA A 470 35.26 3.50 -15.87
CA ALA A 470 35.48 4.43 -16.98
C ALA A 470 35.04 3.88 -18.35
N HIS A 471 35.23 2.58 -18.60
CA HIS A 471 34.75 1.91 -19.82
C HIS A 471 33.22 1.98 -19.88
N PHE A 472 32.53 1.61 -18.80
CA PHE A 472 31.07 1.72 -18.71
C PHE A 472 30.57 3.17 -18.75
N ILE A 473 31.25 4.13 -18.10
CA ILE A 473 30.91 5.56 -18.18
C ILE A 473 31.01 6.06 -19.63
N SER A 474 32.04 5.66 -20.38
CA SER A 474 32.20 6.05 -21.78
C SER A 474 31.08 5.51 -22.68
N ALA A 475 30.68 4.24 -22.49
CA ALA A 475 29.53 3.64 -23.16
C ALA A 475 28.18 4.22 -22.69
N SER A 476 28.09 4.69 -21.43
CA SER A 476 26.87 5.26 -20.85
C SER A 476 26.44 6.59 -21.46
N LYS A 477 27.27 7.22 -22.31
CA LYS A 477 26.92 8.40 -23.13
C LYS A 477 25.91 8.08 -24.27
N SER A 478 25.22 6.93 -24.17
CA SER A 478 24.00 6.65 -24.92
C SER A 478 22.95 7.74 -24.73
N ARG A 479 22.25 8.09 -25.82
CA ARG A 479 21.30 9.21 -25.84
C ARG A 479 20.18 8.99 -24.82
N ARG A 480 19.93 9.98 -23.96
CA ARG A 480 18.78 9.99 -23.02
C ARG A 480 17.49 9.66 -23.80
N LYS A 481 16.79 8.60 -23.41
CA LYS A 481 15.40 8.36 -23.87
C LYS A 481 14.51 9.52 -23.38
N PRO A 482 13.48 9.93 -24.14
CA PRO A 482 12.58 11.00 -23.74
C PRO A 482 11.83 10.65 -22.44
N LYS A 483 11.40 11.67 -21.69
CA LYS A 483 10.58 11.52 -20.48
C LYS A 483 9.20 11.01 -20.89
N VAL A 484 8.75 9.87 -20.34
CA VAL A 484 7.62 9.09 -20.90
C VAL A 484 6.28 9.35 -20.21
N ALA A 485 6.29 9.92 -19.00
CA ALA A 485 5.08 10.36 -18.29
C ALA A 485 5.36 11.62 -17.45
N PRO A 486 4.35 12.48 -17.26
CA PRO A 486 4.34 13.43 -16.15
C PRO A 486 4.07 12.68 -14.84
N SER A 487 4.85 13.02 -13.81
CA SER A 487 4.59 12.60 -12.43
C SER A 487 3.22 13.09 -11.93
N ILE A 488 2.75 12.61 -10.78
CA ILE A 488 1.45 13.05 -10.21
C ILE A 488 1.46 14.59 -10.03
N GLU A 489 2.56 15.15 -9.53
CA GLU A 489 2.77 16.58 -9.32
C GLU A 489 2.92 17.39 -10.61
N GLU A 490 3.34 16.76 -11.71
CA GLU A 490 3.36 17.38 -13.04
C GLU A 490 1.98 17.31 -13.70
N SER A 491 1.20 16.23 -13.50
CA SER A 491 -0.19 16.17 -13.94
C SER A 491 -1.12 17.11 -13.15
N ASP A 492 -0.86 17.32 -11.85
CA ASP A 492 -1.50 18.34 -10.99
C ASP A 492 -1.36 19.78 -11.54
N SER A 493 -0.46 20.02 -12.52
CA SER A 493 -0.27 21.36 -13.10
C SER A 493 -1.22 21.68 -14.26
N TYR A 494 -1.94 20.69 -14.80
CA TYR A 494 -2.86 20.88 -15.93
C TYR A 494 -4.11 19.97 -15.91
N LEU A 495 -4.22 19.03 -14.97
CA LEU A 495 -5.47 18.30 -14.67
C LEU A 495 -6.01 18.73 -13.30
N ALA A 496 -7.33 18.88 -13.21
CA ALA A 496 -8.03 19.04 -11.94
C ALA A 496 -8.58 17.69 -11.45
N PRO A 497 -8.99 17.52 -10.17
CA PRO A 497 -9.61 16.29 -9.68
C PRO A 497 -10.83 15.87 -10.51
N GLU A 498 -11.59 16.83 -11.03
CA GLU A 498 -12.77 16.63 -11.86
C GLU A 498 -12.43 16.06 -13.26
N ASP A 499 -11.16 16.08 -13.67
CA ASP A 499 -10.73 15.40 -14.90
C ASP A 499 -10.61 13.87 -14.73
N TYR A 500 -10.52 13.36 -13.50
CA TYR A 500 -10.44 11.93 -13.22
C TYR A 500 -11.83 11.25 -13.31
N ASP A 501 -12.92 12.03 -13.20
CA ASP A 501 -14.30 11.55 -13.40
C ASP A 501 -14.53 11.16 -14.87
N GLY A 502 -15.07 9.97 -15.09
CA GLY A 502 -15.32 9.41 -16.42
C GLY A 502 -16.44 10.10 -17.20
N GLN A 503 -17.28 10.90 -16.56
CA GLN A 503 -18.43 11.63 -17.11
C GLN A 503 -19.40 10.71 -17.86
N GLY A 504 -19.62 9.50 -17.33
CA GLY A 504 -20.47 8.47 -17.92
C GLY A 504 -19.92 7.80 -19.19
N ARG A 505 -18.67 8.09 -19.60
CA ARG A 505 -18.06 7.54 -20.84
C ARG A 505 -18.11 6.02 -20.87
N LEU A 506 -18.40 5.50 -22.06
CA LEU A 506 -18.57 4.07 -22.31
C LEU A 506 -17.21 3.40 -22.52
N VAL A 507 -16.85 2.50 -21.61
CA VAL A 507 -15.59 1.74 -21.63
C VAL A 507 -15.86 0.30 -22.07
N LYS A 508 -15.25 -0.12 -23.18
CA LYS A 508 -15.21 -1.53 -23.57
C LYS A 508 -13.99 -2.19 -22.93
N LEU A 509 -14.25 -3.04 -21.93
CA LEU A 509 -13.24 -3.91 -21.33
C LEU A 509 -13.04 -5.17 -22.18
N ILE A 510 -11.79 -5.53 -22.47
CA ILE A 510 -11.42 -6.70 -23.30
C ILE A 510 -10.29 -7.48 -22.62
N THR A 511 -10.51 -8.75 -22.27
CA THR A 511 -9.53 -9.58 -21.54
C THR A 511 -8.80 -10.56 -22.47
N TYR A 512 -7.47 -10.57 -22.42
CA TYR A 512 -6.59 -11.52 -23.11
C TYR A 512 -5.50 -12.05 -22.17
N GLY A 513 -5.84 -13.06 -21.35
CA GLY A 513 -4.88 -13.62 -20.41
C GLY A 513 -5.26 -14.94 -19.77
N CYS A 514 -4.98 -15.04 -18.47
CA CYS A 514 -5.36 -16.14 -17.57
C CYS A 514 -6.44 -15.68 -16.58
N GLN A 515 -6.88 -16.57 -15.69
CA GLN A 515 -7.88 -16.29 -14.64
C GLN A 515 -7.52 -15.07 -13.78
N MET A 516 -6.23 -14.86 -13.47
CA MET A 516 -5.78 -13.67 -12.74
C MET A 516 -6.05 -12.38 -13.54
N ASN A 517 -6.00 -12.40 -14.87
CA ASN A 517 -6.38 -11.25 -15.70
C ASN A 517 -7.90 -11.07 -15.85
N GLU A 518 -8.69 -12.09 -15.57
CA GLU A 518 -10.15 -11.96 -15.45
C GLU A 518 -10.48 -11.28 -14.11
N ASN A 519 -9.88 -11.73 -13.01
CA ASN A 519 -9.95 -11.08 -11.69
C ASN A 519 -9.39 -9.64 -11.71
N ASP A 520 -8.25 -9.38 -12.36
CA ASP A 520 -7.70 -8.02 -12.51
C ASP A 520 -8.67 -7.10 -13.27
N MET A 521 -9.49 -7.65 -14.18
CA MET A 521 -10.47 -6.88 -14.94
C MET A 521 -11.71 -6.50 -14.09
N GLU A 522 -12.04 -7.29 -13.06
CA GLU A 522 -13.12 -6.99 -12.11
C GLU A 522 -12.69 -5.93 -11.08
N LEU A 523 -11.40 -5.92 -10.71
CA LEU A 523 -10.76 -4.81 -9.97
C LEU A 523 -10.70 -3.53 -10.83
N VAL A 524 -10.28 -3.63 -12.10
CA VAL A 524 -10.32 -2.49 -13.04
C VAL A 524 -11.75 -1.98 -13.26
N ARG A 525 -12.75 -2.86 -13.32
CA ARG A 525 -14.16 -2.45 -13.37
C ARG A 525 -14.56 -1.69 -12.10
N ALA A 526 -14.16 -2.14 -10.91
CA ALA A 526 -14.42 -1.43 -9.66
C ALA A 526 -13.88 0.01 -9.69
N PHE A 527 -12.59 0.19 -10.01
CA PHE A 527 -12.00 1.53 -10.11
C PHE A 527 -12.69 2.43 -11.14
N LEU A 528 -13.09 1.87 -12.28
CA LEU A 528 -13.77 2.61 -13.35
C LEU A 528 -15.20 3.01 -12.95
N VAL A 529 -15.97 2.10 -12.35
CA VAL A 529 -17.34 2.39 -11.86
C VAL A 529 -17.29 3.42 -10.73
N ASN A 530 -16.36 3.27 -9.78
CA ASN A 530 -16.12 4.24 -8.70
C ASN A 530 -15.65 5.61 -9.22
N SER A 531 -15.16 5.68 -10.46
CA SER A 531 -14.77 6.90 -11.16
C SER A 531 -15.75 7.29 -12.28
N ASN A 532 -17.04 6.90 -12.17
CA ASN A 532 -18.12 7.30 -13.09
C ASN A 532 -17.89 6.95 -14.59
N TYR A 533 -17.11 5.90 -14.86
CA TYR A 533 -17.09 5.27 -16.18
C TYR A 533 -18.15 4.17 -16.26
N ARG A 534 -18.76 4.00 -17.43
CA ARG A 534 -19.82 3.00 -17.64
C ARG A 534 -19.33 1.88 -18.53
N GLY A 535 -19.50 0.64 -18.11
CA GLY A 535 -19.15 -0.52 -18.94
C GLY A 535 -20.07 -0.63 -20.16
N THR A 536 -19.51 -0.91 -21.34
CA THR A 536 -20.28 -1.33 -22.52
C THR A 536 -19.72 -2.64 -23.08
N ASP A 537 -20.59 -3.47 -23.65
CA ASP A 537 -20.17 -4.60 -24.47
C ASP A 537 -20.05 -4.27 -25.98
N ASN A 538 -20.62 -3.15 -26.44
CA ASN A 538 -20.47 -2.71 -27.84
C ASN A 538 -19.25 -1.79 -27.99
N LEU A 539 -18.27 -2.22 -28.79
CA LEU A 539 -17.05 -1.47 -29.09
C LEU A 539 -17.31 -0.22 -29.96
N GLU A 540 -18.36 -0.19 -30.76
CA GLU A 540 -18.69 0.96 -31.64
C GLU A 540 -19.31 2.13 -30.88
N GLN A 541 -19.96 1.82 -29.75
CA GLN A 541 -20.51 2.79 -28.81
C GLN A 541 -19.49 3.26 -27.77
N ALA A 542 -18.37 2.55 -27.63
CA ALA A 542 -17.35 2.87 -26.65
C ALA A 542 -16.60 4.17 -26.99
N ASP A 543 -16.37 4.99 -25.98
CA ASP A 543 -15.47 6.14 -26.03
C ASP A 543 -14.02 5.72 -25.70
N ILE A 544 -13.87 4.60 -24.97
CA ILE A 544 -12.59 4.08 -24.45
C ILE A 544 -12.56 2.55 -24.63
N ALA A 545 -11.43 1.99 -25.06
CA ALA A 545 -11.22 0.54 -25.09
C ALA A 545 -9.98 0.15 -24.27
N LEU A 546 -10.14 -0.77 -23.32
CA LEU A 546 -9.07 -1.21 -22.42
C LEU A 546 -8.82 -2.72 -22.56
N LEU A 547 -7.60 -3.07 -22.93
CA LEU A 547 -7.15 -4.43 -23.16
C LEU A 547 -6.36 -4.91 -21.94
N MET A 548 -6.89 -5.85 -21.16
CA MET A 548 -6.12 -6.54 -20.11
C MET A 548 -5.30 -7.67 -20.73
N THR A 549 -3.99 -7.70 -20.51
CA THR A 549 -3.05 -8.45 -21.36
C THR A 549 -1.97 -9.22 -20.59
N CYS A 550 -1.81 -10.50 -20.96
CA CYS A 550 -0.83 -11.43 -20.39
C CYS A 550 0.49 -11.48 -21.20
N SER A 551 1.63 -11.43 -20.51
CA SER A 551 2.98 -11.56 -21.12
C SER A 551 3.53 -12.99 -21.17
N ILE A 552 2.75 -13.99 -20.72
CA ILE A 552 3.20 -15.36 -20.40
C ILE A 552 2.89 -16.36 -21.55
N ARG A 553 2.34 -15.92 -22.68
CA ARG A 553 2.08 -16.77 -23.86
C ARG A 553 2.79 -16.26 -25.10
N GLU A 554 3.31 -17.18 -25.92
CA GLU A 554 3.85 -16.87 -27.25
C GLU A 554 2.76 -16.25 -28.14
N GLY A 555 3.14 -15.39 -29.09
CA GLY A 555 2.20 -14.71 -29.99
C GLY A 555 1.20 -13.75 -29.32
N ALA A 556 1.16 -13.66 -27.99
CA ALA A 556 0.24 -12.77 -27.26
C ALA A 556 0.47 -11.30 -27.63
N GLU A 557 1.73 -10.87 -27.71
CA GLU A 557 2.10 -9.54 -28.21
C GLU A 557 1.60 -9.30 -29.64
N ALA A 558 1.81 -10.24 -30.55
CA ALA A 558 1.31 -10.15 -31.93
C ALA A 558 -0.23 -10.19 -32.02
N LYS A 559 -0.92 -10.77 -31.04
CA LYS A 559 -2.39 -10.70 -30.90
C LYS A 559 -2.83 -9.31 -30.44
N VAL A 560 -2.17 -8.74 -29.43
CA VAL A 560 -2.44 -7.37 -28.94
C VAL A 560 -2.17 -6.34 -30.02
N TRP A 561 -1.04 -6.40 -30.74
CA TRP A 561 -0.78 -5.51 -31.88
C TRP A 561 -1.86 -5.56 -32.95
N ARG A 562 -2.35 -6.75 -33.32
CA ARG A 562 -3.46 -6.92 -34.28
C ARG A 562 -4.77 -6.36 -33.74
N GLU A 563 -5.05 -6.52 -32.44
CA GLU A 563 -6.28 -6.02 -31.83
C GLU A 563 -6.29 -4.49 -31.69
N LEU A 564 -5.17 -3.86 -31.32
CA LEU A 564 -5.04 -2.39 -31.32
C LEU A 564 -5.31 -1.80 -32.71
N MET A 565 -4.75 -2.43 -33.76
CA MET A 565 -5.04 -2.05 -35.15
C MET A 565 -6.51 -2.31 -35.54
N ARG A 566 -7.13 -3.39 -35.06
CA ARG A 566 -8.55 -3.70 -35.29
C ARG A 566 -9.45 -2.63 -34.65
N ILE A 567 -9.21 -2.28 -33.39
CA ILE A 567 -9.97 -1.28 -32.64
C ILE A 567 -9.87 0.08 -33.33
N ARG A 568 -8.65 0.57 -33.62
CA ARG A 568 -8.47 1.87 -34.31
C ARG A 568 -9.03 1.91 -35.73
N LYS A 569 -9.11 0.78 -36.44
CA LYS A 569 -9.76 0.71 -37.77
C LYS A 569 -11.28 0.70 -37.69
N ALA A 570 -11.86 -0.04 -36.74
CA ALA A 570 -13.31 -0.25 -36.65
C ALA A 570 -14.01 0.87 -35.87
N ALA A 571 -13.48 1.24 -34.71
CA ALA A 571 -14.17 2.06 -33.72
C ALA A 571 -13.69 3.51 -33.75
N LYS A 572 -14.10 4.27 -34.78
CA LYS A 572 -13.79 5.71 -34.92
C LYS A 572 -14.25 6.57 -33.72
N ARG A 573 -15.17 6.06 -32.89
CA ARG A 573 -15.62 6.69 -31.64
C ARG A 573 -14.62 6.54 -30.48
N VAL A 574 -13.80 5.48 -30.47
CA VAL A 574 -12.87 5.21 -29.38
C VAL A 574 -11.71 6.21 -29.40
N GLN A 575 -11.81 7.19 -28.52
CA GLN A 575 -10.83 8.26 -28.34
C GLN A 575 -9.56 7.72 -27.68
N THR A 576 -9.71 6.98 -26.58
CA THR A 576 -8.60 6.40 -25.80
C THR A 576 -8.54 4.88 -25.93
N VAL A 577 -7.39 4.35 -26.32
CA VAL A 577 -7.08 2.90 -26.29
C VAL A 577 -5.97 2.64 -25.28
N GLY A 578 -6.24 1.75 -24.31
CA GLY A 578 -5.29 1.42 -23.25
C GLY A 578 -4.93 -0.06 -23.18
N VAL A 579 -3.70 -0.36 -22.76
CA VAL A 579 -3.17 -1.71 -22.55
C VAL A 579 -2.76 -1.88 -21.08
N LEU A 580 -3.33 -2.89 -20.43
CA LEU A 580 -3.23 -3.12 -18.99
C LEU A 580 -2.58 -4.48 -18.70
N GLY A 581 -1.93 -4.63 -17.54
CA GLY A 581 -1.46 -5.91 -17.01
C GLY A 581 -0.02 -6.30 -17.38
N CYS A 582 0.32 -7.59 -17.25
CA CYS A 582 1.71 -8.05 -17.29
C CYS A 582 2.43 -7.82 -18.64
N MET A 583 1.69 -7.58 -19.73
CA MET A 583 2.28 -7.18 -21.02
C MET A 583 2.52 -5.67 -21.12
N ALA A 584 1.65 -4.84 -20.53
CA ALA A 584 1.87 -3.40 -20.38
C ALA A 584 3.20 -3.13 -19.67
N GLU A 585 3.43 -3.83 -18.56
CA GLU A 585 4.65 -3.81 -17.75
C GLU A 585 5.91 -4.29 -18.52
N ARG A 586 5.78 -5.35 -19.34
CA ARG A 586 6.91 -5.86 -20.12
C ARG A 586 7.28 -4.93 -21.28
N ILE A 587 6.30 -4.47 -22.05
CA ILE A 587 6.50 -3.79 -23.34
C ILE A 587 6.66 -2.27 -23.13
N GLY A 588 5.85 -1.68 -22.24
CA GLY A 588 5.91 -0.29 -21.83
C GLY A 588 6.02 0.67 -23.01
N HIS A 589 7.11 1.44 -23.03
CA HIS A 589 7.43 2.41 -24.08
C HIS A 589 7.24 1.95 -25.54
N LYS A 590 7.52 0.67 -25.86
CA LYS A 590 7.36 0.15 -27.24
C LYS A 590 5.91 0.27 -27.75
N LEU A 591 4.90 0.30 -26.86
CA LEU A 591 3.49 0.50 -27.23
C LEU A 591 3.22 1.89 -27.85
N PHE A 592 4.02 2.91 -27.51
CA PHE A 592 3.87 4.27 -28.04
C PHE A 592 4.71 4.56 -29.28
N GLU A 593 5.70 3.72 -29.60
CA GLU A 593 6.57 3.89 -30.77
C GLU A 593 5.76 3.85 -32.09
N LYS A 594 4.69 3.04 -32.13
CA LYS A 594 3.67 3.06 -33.19
C LYS A 594 2.59 4.09 -32.85
N ARG A 595 2.86 5.35 -33.17
CA ARG A 595 1.97 6.51 -32.95
C ARG A 595 0.51 6.17 -33.25
N GLY A 596 -0.38 6.48 -32.31
CA GLY A 596 -1.82 6.36 -32.46
C GLY A 596 -2.42 4.96 -32.22
N LEU A 597 -1.63 3.93 -31.91
CA LEU A 597 -2.19 2.60 -31.58
C LEU A 597 -2.57 2.43 -30.09
N CYS A 598 -1.91 3.14 -29.18
CA CYS A 598 -2.13 3.06 -27.74
C CYS A 598 -1.83 4.42 -27.09
N ASP A 599 -2.65 4.82 -26.11
CA ASP A 599 -2.57 6.10 -25.41
C ASP A 599 -2.33 5.93 -23.90
N VAL A 600 -2.77 4.81 -23.32
CA VAL A 600 -2.67 4.50 -21.88
C VAL A 600 -2.01 3.14 -21.64
N VAL A 601 -1.07 3.05 -20.71
CA VAL A 601 -0.38 1.80 -20.35
C VAL A 601 -0.32 1.65 -18.82
N ALA A 602 -0.86 0.56 -18.26
CA ALA A 602 -0.89 0.34 -16.80
C ALA A 602 -0.38 -1.05 -16.38
N GLY A 603 0.59 -1.11 -15.47
CA GLY A 603 1.09 -2.34 -14.85
C GLY A 603 0.09 -2.98 -13.87
N PRO A 604 0.29 -4.26 -13.46
CA PRO A 604 -0.63 -4.95 -12.55
C PRO A 604 -0.81 -4.33 -11.17
N ASP A 605 0.16 -3.56 -10.73
CA ASP A 605 0.19 -2.90 -9.42
C ASP A 605 -0.07 -1.39 -9.56
N SER A 606 -0.67 -0.98 -10.69
CA SER A 606 -0.94 0.41 -11.06
C SER A 606 -2.39 0.65 -11.53
N TYR A 607 -3.31 -0.30 -11.33
CA TYR A 607 -4.72 -0.15 -11.77
C TYR A 607 -5.46 0.96 -11.00
N ARG A 608 -5.02 1.23 -9.78
CA ARG A 608 -5.51 2.30 -8.90
C ARG A 608 -5.31 3.70 -9.50
N ASP A 609 -4.27 3.88 -10.32
CA ASP A 609 -3.91 5.11 -11.03
C ASP A 609 -4.65 5.29 -12.38
N LEU A 610 -5.40 4.27 -12.82
CA LEU A 610 -6.06 4.26 -14.13
C LEU A 610 -6.98 5.47 -14.43
N PRO A 611 -7.77 6.01 -13.48
CA PRO A 611 -8.56 7.23 -13.73
C PRO A 611 -7.69 8.45 -14.09
N ARG A 612 -6.55 8.64 -13.40
CA ARG A 612 -5.59 9.70 -13.72
C ARG A 612 -4.93 9.45 -15.08
N LEU A 613 -4.55 8.22 -15.39
CA LEU A 613 -3.97 7.88 -16.71
C LEU A 613 -4.94 8.16 -17.87
N LEU A 614 -6.23 7.86 -17.68
CA LEU A 614 -7.29 8.18 -18.65
C LEU A 614 -7.51 9.70 -18.77
N ALA A 615 -7.39 10.46 -17.68
CA ALA A 615 -7.44 11.91 -17.69
C ALA A 615 -6.24 12.55 -18.43
N VAL A 616 -5.02 12.04 -18.23
CA VAL A 616 -3.82 12.47 -18.98
C VAL A 616 -4.00 12.20 -20.49
N SER A 617 -4.59 11.05 -20.85
CA SER A 617 -4.94 10.72 -22.24
C SER A 617 -5.99 11.66 -22.85
N ARG A 618 -7.05 12.00 -22.10
CA ARG A 618 -8.05 13.01 -22.50
C ARG A 618 -7.44 14.39 -22.77
N ALA A 619 -6.42 14.77 -22.00
CA ALA A 619 -5.64 16.00 -22.20
C ALA A 619 -4.63 15.91 -23.38
N GLY A 620 -4.72 14.89 -24.23
CA GLY A 620 -3.91 14.74 -25.44
C GLY A 620 -2.49 14.21 -25.22
N ASN A 621 -2.17 13.70 -24.03
CA ASN A 621 -0.85 13.19 -23.66
C ASN A 621 -0.88 11.68 -23.45
N ASN A 622 0.12 10.95 -23.95
CA ASN A 622 0.27 9.53 -23.64
C ASN A 622 0.57 9.34 -22.14
N ALA A 623 -0.07 8.35 -21.51
CA ALA A 623 0.03 8.11 -20.07
C ALA A 623 0.53 6.70 -19.79
N ILE A 624 1.49 6.57 -18.86
CA ILE A 624 2.00 5.26 -18.44
C ILE A 624 2.31 5.24 -16.94
N ASN A 625 1.86 4.18 -16.27
CA ASN A 625 2.36 3.77 -14.96
C ASN A 625 2.66 2.26 -15.01
N VAL A 626 3.92 1.91 -14.76
CA VAL A 626 4.48 0.55 -14.79
C VAL A 626 5.47 0.42 -13.63
N GLN A 627 5.00 0.84 -12.46
CA GLN A 627 5.74 0.76 -11.20
C GLN A 627 5.17 -0.39 -10.37
N LEU A 628 6.06 -1.23 -9.85
CA LEU A 628 5.72 -2.39 -9.04
C LEU A 628 5.79 -1.99 -7.56
N SER A 629 4.64 -1.97 -6.90
CA SER A 629 4.52 -1.64 -5.48
C SER A 629 5.04 -2.77 -4.59
N LEU A 630 5.62 -2.42 -3.44
CA LEU A 630 6.06 -3.39 -2.42
C LEU A 630 4.93 -3.88 -1.52
N GLU A 631 3.79 -3.20 -1.51
CA GLU A 631 2.70 -3.42 -0.54
C GLU A 631 1.33 -3.64 -1.19
N GLU A 632 1.09 -3.15 -2.42
CA GLU A 632 -0.22 -3.25 -3.10
C GLU A 632 -0.71 -4.71 -3.26
N THR A 633 -1.90 -4.97 -2.71
CA THR A 633 -2.63 -6.24 -2.76
C THR A 633 -4.10 -6.08 -3.18
N TYR A 634 -4.61 -4.85 -3.24
CA TYR A 634 -6.03 -4.50 -3.45
C TYR A 634 -6.98 -5.09 -2.39
N ALA A 635 -6.50 -5.20 -1.14
CA ALA A 635 -7.20 -5.84 -0.02
C ALA A 635 -8.51 -5.15 0.42
N GLU A 636 -8.69 -3.89 0.05
CA GLU A 636 -9.83 -3.04 0.37
C GLU A 636 -10.82 -2.88 -0.81
N VAL A 637 -10.48 -3.39 -2.00
CA VAL A 637 -11.26 -3.18 -3.23
C VAL A 637 -12.16 -4.38 -3.49
N ALA A 638 -13.47 -4.23 -3.22
CA ALA A 638 -14.48 -5.19 -3.66
C ALA A 638 -14.53 -5.26 -5.20
N PRO A 639 -14.26 -6.41 -5.84
CA PRO A 639 -14.29 -6.53 -7.30
C PRO A 639 -15.71 -6.43 -7.84
N VAL A 640 -15.92 -5.64 -8.89
CA VAL A 640 -17.23 -5.57 -9.58
C VAL A 640 -17.23 -6.62 -10.68
N ARG A 641 -18.06 -7.65 -10.48
CA ARG A 641 -18.14 -8.82 -11.37
C ARG A 641 -18.76 -8.45 -12.72
N LYS A 642 -18.47 -9.21 -13.78
CA LYS A 642 -19.20 -9.02 -15.07
C LYS A 642 -20.62 -9.62 -15.02
N ASP A 643 -20.78 -10.73 -14.33
CA ASP A 643 -22.05 -11.43 -14.18
C ASP A 643 -22.41 -11.49 -12.69
N GLU A 644 -23.37 -10.63 -12.28
CA GLU A 644 -23.85 -10.53 -10.91
C GLU A 644 -24.59 -11.80 -10.45
N ASN A 645 -25.18 -12.55 -11.39
CA ASN A 645 -25.82 -13.84 -11.12
C ASN A 645 -24.82 -15.01 -11.15
N GLY A 646 -23.56 -14.74 -11.51
CA GLY A 646 -22.50 -15.73 -11.68
C GLY A 646 -22.29 -16.59 -10.44
N LYS A 647 -22.43 -17.90 -10.59
CA LYS A 647 -22.36 -18.88 -9.49
C LYS A 647 -20.94 -19.35 -9.16
N THR A 648 -19.96 -18.83 -9.89
CA THR A 648 -18.53 -19.04 -9.64
C THR A 648 -17.84 -17.68 -9.51
N ALA A 649 -16.78 -17.61 -8.70
CA ALA A 649 -15.98 -16.40 -8.52
C ALA A 649 -14.48 -16.70 -8.37
N PHE A 650 -13.65 -15.72 -8.72
CA PHE A 650 -12.22 -15.70 -8.41
C PHE A 650 -11.98 -14.84 -7.17
N VAL A 651 -11.06 -15.27 -6.31
CA VAL A 651 -10.67 -14.53 -5.10
C VAL A 651 -9.16 -14.42 -5.07
N SER A 652 -8.62 -13.23 -5.30
CA SER A 652 -7.17 -13.00 -5.24
C SER A 652 -6.69 -12.96 -3.78
N ILE A 653 -5.82 -13.90 -3.42
CA ILE A 653 -5.25 -14.02 -2.06
C ILE A 653 -3.82 -13.45 -1.97
N MET A 654 -3.12 -13.30 -3.10
CA MET A 654 -1.73 -12.82 -3.13
C MET A 654 -1.30 -12.34 -4.52
N ARG A 655 -0.25 -11.53 -4.57
CA ARG A 655 0.38 -10.99 -5.79
C ARG A 655 1.90 -11.18 -5.77
N GLY A 656 2.50 -11.30 -6.95
CA GLY A 656 3.95 -11.46 -7.10
C GLY A 656 4.45 -12.86 -6.73
N CYS A 657 5.74 -13.13 -6.94
CA CYS A 657 6.27 -14.50 -6.77
C CYS A 657 7.78 -14.51 -6.51
N ASP A 658 8.21 -15.12 -5.40
CA ASP A 658 9.63 -15.15 -5.01
C ASP A 658 10.40 -16.36 -5.58
N ASN A 659 9.73 -17.28 -6.30
CA ASN A 659 10.32 -18.51 -6.84
C ASN A 659 11.48 -18.31 -7.83
N MET A 660 11.48 -17.20 -8.59
CA MET A 660 12.59 -16.82 -9.49
C MET A 660 13.08 -17.91 -10.48
N CYS A 661 12.19 -18.81 -10.92
CA CYS A 661 12.45 -19.83 -11.95
C CYS A 661 12.95 -19.19 -13.25
N THR A 662 13.87 -19.85 -13.97
CA THR A 662 14.72 -19.17 -14.95
C THR A 662 13.99 -18.66 -16.18
N TYR A 663 12.93 -19.34 -16.59
CA TYR A 663 12.01 -19.00 -17.70
C TYR A 663 10.91 -17.99 -17.31
N CYS A 664 10.72 -17.71 -16.01
CA CYS A 664 9.54 -17.02 -15.53
C CYS A 664 9.70 -15.49 -15.55
N ILE A 665 8.72 -14.80 -16.14
CA ILE A 665 8.67 -13.32 -16.24
C ILE A 665 7.88 -12.66 -15.10
N VAL A 666 7.15 -13.46 -14.31
CA VAL A 666 6.24 -12.99 -13.25
C VAL A 666 6.92 -12.09 -12.20
N PRO A 667 8.10 -12.42 -11.64
CA PRO A 667 8.72 -11.56 -10.62
C PRO A 667 9.08 -10.16 -11.15
N PHE A 668 9.34 -10.06 -12.46
CA PHE A 668 9.64 -8.80 -13.17
C PHE A 668 8.38 -8.12 -13.74
N THR A 669 7.18 -8.65 -13.46
CA THR A 669 5.90 -8.10 -13.97
C THR A 669 4.76 -8.04 -12.94
N ARG A 670 4.94 -8.58 -11.72
CA ARG A 670 4.06 -8.40 -10.53
C ARG A 670 4.84 -8.24 -9.21
N GLY A 671 6.16 -8.02 -9.30
CA GLY A 671 7.03 -7.83 -8.14
C GLY A 671 7.22 -9.06 -7.24
N LYS A 672 7.70 -8.80 -6.02
CA LYS A 672 7.87 -9.77 -4.93
C LYS A 672 6.53 -10.27 -4.40
N GLU A 673 6.56 -11.39 -3.72
CA GLU A 673 5.38 -12.08 -3.19
C GLU A 673 4.76 -11.39 -1.95
N ARG A 674 3.52 -10.90 -2.13
CA ARG A 674 2.72 -10.16 -1.14
C ARG A 674 1.40 -10.89 -0.89
N SER A 675 1.10 -11.22 0.35
CA SER A 675 -0.15 -11.85 0.77
C SER A 675 -1.17 -10.79 1.19
N ARG A 676 -2.43 -10.95 0.79
CA ARG A 676 -3.56 -10.17 1.31
C ARG A 676 -3.96 -10.68 2.71
N PRO A 677 -4.35 -9.82 3.68
CA PRO A 677 -4.79 -10.26 5.01
C PRO A 677 -5.87 -11.34 4.99
N ILE A 678 -5.78 -12.34 5.87
CA ILE A 678 -6.76 -13.44 5.93
C ILE A 678 -8.18 -12.91 6.11
N ASP A 679 -8.37 -11.96 7.03
CA ASP A 679 -9.71 -11.52 7.42
C ASP A 679 -10.44 -10.78 6.27
N SER A 680 -9.68 -10.06 5.43
CA SER A 680 -10.19 -9.46 4.19
C SER A 680 -10.60 -10.51 3.14
N ILE A 681 -9.91 -11.65 3.07
CA ILE A 681 -10.28 -12.76 2.17
C ILE A 681 -11.52 -13.48 2.71
N VAL A 682 -11.57 -13.76 4.02
CA VAL A 682 -12.70 -14.45 4.67
C VAL A 682 -13.99 -13.61 4.55
N GLU A 683 -13.91 -12.29 4.73
CA GLU A 683 -15.08 -11.41 4.57
C GLU A 683 -15.55 -11.31 3.10
N GLU A 684 -14.63 -11.32 2.14
CA GLU A 684 -15.03 -11.42 0.73
C GLU A 684 -15.73 -12.75 0.42
N VAL A 685 -15.23 -13.88 0.94
CA VAL A 685 -15.90 -15.18 0.76
C VAL A 685 -17.28 -15.20 1.43
N ARG A 686 -17.43 -14.58 2.61
CA ARG A 686 -18.72 -14.42 3.30
C ARG A 686 -19.71 -13.61 2.47
N ARG A 687 -19.28 -12.49 1.89
CA ARG A 687 -20.07 -11.69 0.95
C ARG A 687 -20.48 -12.51 -0.28
N LEU A 688 -19.55 -13.25 -0.90
CA LEU A 688 -19.84 -14.06 -2.08
C LEU A 688 -20.84 -15.21 -1.79
N SER A 689 -20.79 -15.83 -0.60
CA SER A 689 -21.81 -16.79 -0.16
C SER A 689 -23.19 -16.12 -0.05
N GLY A 690 -23.27 -14.93 0.56
CA GLY A 690 -24.49 -14.12 0.62
C GLY A 690 -25.04 -13.70 -0.75
N GLU A 691 -24.17 -13.46 -1.73
CA GLU A 691 -24.52 -13.23 -3.15
C GLU A 691 -24.91 -14.53 -3.90
N GLY A 692 -24.96 -15.67 -3.21
CA GLY A 692 -25.37 -16.96 -3.78
C GLY A 692 -24.36 -17.58 -4.75
N VAL A 693 -23.06 -17.29 -4.56
CA VAL A 693 -21.95 -18.00 -5.24
C VAL A 693 -21.81 -19.40 -4.64
N ARG A 694 -21.58 -20.40 -5.49
CA ARG A 694 -21.44 -21.81 -5.10
C ARG A 694 -20.04 -22.37 -5.32
N GLN A 695 -19.15 -21.65 -5.98
CA GLN A 695 -17.74 -22.04 -6.06
C GLN A 695 -16.81 -20.83 -6.12
N ILE A 696 -15.81 -20.79 -5.25
CA ILE A 696 -14.68 -19.87 -5.35
C ILE A 696 -13.43 -20.59 -5.87
N THR A 697 -12.57 -19.86 -6.56
CA THR A 697 -11.20 -20.29 -6.86
C THR A 697 -10.22 -19.26 -6.31
N LEU A 698 -9.44 -19.67 -5.31
CA LEU A 698 -8.38 -18.85 -4.72
C LEU A 698 -7.24 -18.69 -5.74
N LEU A 699 -6.91 -17.45 -6.08
CA LEU A 699 -5.90 -17.09 -7.07
C LEU A 699 -4.66 -16.47 -6.43
N GLY A 700 -3.50 -16.94 -6.87
CA GLY A 700 -2.19 -16.38 -6.56
C GLY A 700 -1.20 -16.64 -7.69
N GLN A 701 0.07 -16.38 -7.44
CA GLN A 701 1.17 -16.86 -8.30
C GLN A 701 1.94 -18.04 -7.67
N ASN A 702 1.77 -18.25 -6.36
CA ASN A 702 2.26 -19.42 -5.63
C ASN A 702 1.37 -19.66 -4.38
N VAL A 703 0.13 -20.13 -4.55
CA VAL A 703 -0.90 -20.05 -3.48
C VAL A 703 -0.48 -20.69 -2.15
N ASN A 704 0.34 -21.73 -2.17
CA ASN A 704 0.79 -22.44 -0.97
C ASN A 704 2.00 -21.81 -0.25
N SER A 705 2.69 -20.80 -0.81
CA SER A 705 3.59 -19.94 -0.04
C SER A 705 2.88 -18.77 0.65
N TYR A 706 1.55 -18.62 0.48
CA TYR A 706 0.74 -17.61 1.16
C TYR A 706 1.04 -17.57 2.66
N ARG A 707 1.35 -16.36 3.13
CA ARG A 707 1.73 -16.08 4.51
C ARG A 707 1.41 -14.64 4.86
N ASP A 708 0.49 -14.47 5.78
CA ASP A 708 -0.06 -13.20 6.22
C ASP A 708 0.63 -12.73 7.51
N PHE A 709 0.96 -11.45 7.55
CA PHE A 709 1.68 -10.77 8.63
C PHE A 709 0.88 -9.61 9.25
N SER A 710 -0.39 -9.44 8.86
CA SER A 710 -1.30 -8.49 9.50
C SER A 710 -1.55 -8.85 10.97
N GLU A 711 -1.73 -7.82 11.80
CA GLU A 711 -1.73 -7.97 13.25
C GLU A 711 -2.93 -8.79 13.75
N SER A 712 -2.64 -9.82 14.55
CA SER A 712 -3.64 -10.54 15.32
C SER A 712 -2.98 -11.18 16.55
N THR A 713 -3.72 -11.25 17.65
CA THR A 713 -3.21 -11.55 19.01
C THR A 713 -2.88 -13.02 19.27
N PHE A 714 -2.37 -13.74 18.27
CA PHE A 714 -2.04 -15.16 18.37
C PHE A 714 -0.56 -15.43 18.15
N SER A 715 0.13 -15.82 19.22
CA SER A 715 1.43 -16.50 19.12
C SER A 715 1.22 -17.90 18.53
N THR A 716 1.29 -18.04 17.21
CA THR A 716 1.38 -19.36 16.56
C THR A 716 2.74 -19.97 16.84
N ALA A 717 2.89 -20.60 18.00
CA ALA A 717 3.88 -21.64 18.20
C ALA A 717 3.55 -22.79 17.24
N GLY A 718 4.32 -22.90 16.16
CA GLY A 718 4.11 -23.85 15.09
C GLY A 718 5.20 -23.64 14.05
N ASP A 719 5.87 -24.72 13.66
CA ASP A 719 7.08 -24.65 12.84
C ASP A 719 6.81 -23.92 11.51
N GLY A 720 7.73 -23.03 11.14
CA GLY A 720 7.64 -22.32 9.87
C GLY A 720 7.70 -23.32 8.71
N VAL A 721 6.58 -23.46 7.97
CA VAL A 721 6.33 -24.41 6.86
C VAL A 721 7.55 -25.25 6.50
N GLN A 722 7.58 -26.48 7.03
CA GLN A 722 8.56 -27.47 6.62
C GLN A 722 8.43 -27.68 5.11
N SER A 723 9.44 -27.26 4.36
CA SER A 723 9.63 -27.72 3.00
C SER A 723 9.69 -29.24 3.02
N ILE A 724 9.01 -29.90 2.09
CA ILE A 724 9.08 -31.37 1.93
C ILE A 724 10.57 -31.75 1.88
N ALA A 725 10.95 -32.84 2.55
CA ALA A 725 12.34 -33.27 2.66
C ALA A 725 13.02 -33.34 1.26
N ASP A 726 14.30 -32.98 1.22
CA ASP A 726 15.16 -32.90 0.02
C ASP A 726 14.81 -31.81 -1.02
N PHE A 727 13.66 -31.14 -0.94
CA PHE A 727 13.35 -29.99 -1.82
C PHE A 727 14.17 -28.74 -1.46
N ARG A 728 14.64 -28.00 -2.46
CA ARG A 728 15.50 -26.80 -2.29
C ARG A 728 14.78 -25.51 -2.67
N THR A 729 14.86 -24.47 -1.83
CA THR A 729 14.36 -23.12 -2.15
C THR A 729 15.48 -22.19 -2.58
N ILE A 730 15.24 -21.40 -3.65
CA ILE A 730 16.17 -20.36 -4.12
C ILE A 730 15.98 -19.04 -3.32
N TYR A 731 14.84 -18.90 -2.63
CA TYR A 731 14.53 -17.79 -1.73
C TYR A 731 14.64 -18.21 -0.26
N LYS A 732 14.95 -17.26 0.65
CA LYS A 732 14.96 -17.50 2.10
C LYS A 732 13.51 -17.75 2.58
N PRO A 733 13.19 -18.88 3.22
CA PRO A 733 11.84 -19.13 3.74
C PRO A 733 11.38 -18.02 4.69
N LYS A 734 10.13 -17.59 4.52
CA LYS A 734 9.47 -16.64 5.43
C LYS A 734 9.18 -17.35 6.77
N GLN A 735 9.42 -16.67 7.89
CA GLN A 735 9.20 -17.19 9.25
C GLN A 735 8.03 -16.44 9.92
N GLY A 736 7.31 -17.09 10.85
CA GLY A 736 6.10 -16.52 11.47
C GLY A 736 4.91 -16.37 10.51
N GLY A 737 3.86 -15.65 10.93
CA GLY A 737 2.69 -15.32 10.10
C GLY A 737 1.66 -16.44 9.90
N ARG A 738 0.41 -16.06 9.63
CA ARG A 738 -0.71 -16.99 9.37
C ARG A 738 -0.55 -17.63 7.99
N THR A 739 -0.74 -18.95 7.85
CA THR A 739 -0.31 -19.72 6.65
C THR A 739 -1.44 -20.04 5.68
N PHE A 740 -1.11 -20.55 4.48
CA PHE A 740 -2.11 -21.07 3.52
C PHE A 740 -3.06 -22.10 4.14
N LEU A 741 -2.56 -22.98 5.03
CA LEU A 741 -3.39 -23.93 5.78
C LEU A 741 -4.42 -23.20 6.66
N THR A 742 -3.99 -22.14 7.35
CA THR A 742 -4.85 -21.32 8.22
C THR A 742 -5.94 -20.63 7.40
N LEU A 743 -5.57 -20.06 6.25
CA LEU A 743 -6.52 -19.44 5.31
C LEU A 743 -7.53 -20.46 4.78
N LEU A 744 -7.05 -21.62 4.32
CA LEU A 744 -7.89 -22.63 3.68
C LEU A 744 -8.90 -23.24 4.66
N ASP A 745 -8.51 -23.50 5.91
CA ASP A 745 -9.42 -23.97 6.96
C ASP A 745 -10.48 -22.91 7.30
N LEU A 746 -10.08 -21.65 7.53
CA LEU A 746 -11.01 -20.56 7.83
C LEU A 746 -12.00 -20.30 6.68
N VAL A 747 -11.53 -20.34 5.42
CA VAL A 747 -12.37 -20.22 4.22
C VAL A 747 -13.32 -21.42 4.08
N SER A 748 -12.88 -22.65 4.39
CA SER A 748 -13.73 -23.85 4.36
C SER A 748 -14.91 -23.81 5.33
N ARG A 749 -14.80 -23.03 6.41
CA ARG A 749 -15.82 -22.89 7.45
C ARG A 749 -16.87 -21.80 7.16
N VAL A 750 -16.70 -21.00 6.10
CA VAL A 750 -17.64 -19.91 5.78
C VAL A 750 -18.97 -20.44 5.25
N ASP A 751 -18.93 -21.39 4.32
CA ASP A 751 -20.10 -22.01 3.70
C ASP A 751 -19.79 -23.48 3.33
N PRO A 752 -20.31 -24.46 4.09
CA PRO A 752 -20.14 -25.88 3.78
C PRO A 752 -20.71 -26.33 2.42
N MET A 753 -21.54 -25.50 1.78
CA MET A 753 -22.11 -25.74 0.44
C MET A 753 -21.48 -24.87 -0.65
N MET A 754 -20.36 -24.19 -0.36
CA MET A 754 -19.53 -23.52 -1.37
C MET A 754 -18.29 -24.36 -1.69
N ARG A 755 -18.16 -24.79 -2.94
CA ARG A 755 -16.94 -25.46 -3.43
C ARG A 755 -15.74 -24.51 -3.45
N ILE A 756 -14.60 -24.97 -2.95
CA ILE A 756 -13.35 -24.21 -2.88
C ILE A 756 -12.33 -24.90 -3.77
N ARG A 757 -11.76 -24.14 -4.72
CA ARG A 757 -10.59 -24.53 -5.51
C ARG A 757 -9.45 -23.56 -5.24
N PHE A 758 -8.24 -23.98 -5.58
CA PHE A 758 -7.08 -23.11 -5.68
C PHE A 758 -6.24 -23.54 -6.89
N THR A 759 -5.39 -22.65 -7.39
CA THR A 759 -4.53 -22.95 -8.55
C THR A 759 -3.16 -22.28 -8.42
N SER A 760 -2.21 -22.71 -9.23
CA SER A 760 -0.80 -22.30 -9.20
C SER A 760 -0.12 -22.42 -7.81
N PRO A 761 -0.19 -23.58 -7.11
CA PRO A 761 0.76 -23.88 -6.03
C PRO A 761 2.09 -24.37 -6.63
N HIS A 762 3.19 -24.23 -5.90
CA HIS A 762 4.49 -24.82 -6.27
C HIS A 762 4.67 -26.18 -5.57
N PRO A 763 5.07 -27.26 -6.26
CA PRO A 763 5.14 -28.61 -5.67
C PRO A 763 5.95 -28.70 -4.36
N LYS A 764 7.09 -28.01 -4.31
CA LYS A 764 7.97 -27.95 -3.12
C LYS A 764 7.32 -27.36 -1.86
N ASP A 765 6.33 -26.48 -2.03
CA ASP A 765 5.74 -25.64 -0.98
C ASP A 765 4.43 -26.29 -0.44
N PHE A 766 4.24 -27.61 -0.64
CA PHE A 766 2.97 -28.31 -0.39
C PHE A 766 3.03 -29.17 0.88
N PRO A 767 2.75 -28.61 2.08
CA PRO A 767 2.94 -29.33 3.34
C PRO A 767 1.82 -30.35 3.58
N THR A 768 2.18 -31.48 4.21
CA THR A 768 1.29 -32.62 4.48
C THR A 768 -0.07 -32.25 5.09
N PRO A 769 -0.17 -31.35 6.10
CA PRO A 769 -1.46 -30.98 6.69
C PRO A 769 -2.46 -30.32 5.73
N VAL A 770 -2.01 -29.75 4.60
CA VAL A 770 -2.92 -29.22 3.58
C VAL A 770 -3.62 -30.36 2.82
N LEU A 771 -2.93 -31.50 2.61
CA LEU A 771 -3.55 -32.70 2.04
C LEU A 771 -4.57 -33.32 2.99
N ASP A 772 -4.25 -33.34 4.30
CA ASP A 772 -5.17 -33.83 5.32
C ASP A 772 -6.43 -32.96 5.42
N LEU A 773 -6.29 -31.62 5.38
CA LEU A 773 -7.44 -30.70 5.37
C LEU A 773 -8.32 -30.85 4.11
N ILE A 774 -7.73 -31.10 2.93
CA ILE A 774 -8.49 -31.37 1.70
C ILE A 774 -9.29 -32.67 1.86
N ALA A 775 -8.69 -33.73 2.41
CA ALA A 775 -9.38 -34.99 2.67
C ALA A 775 -10.48 -34.89 3.75
N GLU A 776 -10.34 -33.97 4.73
CA GLU A 776 -11.31 -33.74 5.81
C GLU A 776 -12.53 -32.90 5.36
N ARG A 777 -12.39 -32.04 4.34
CA ARG A 777 -13.38 -31.03 3.95
C ARG A 777 -14.00 -31.33 2.60
N SER A 778 -15.20 -31.90 2.58
CA SER A 778 -15.99 -32.18 1.37
C SER A 778 -16.31 -30.96 0.49
N ASN A 779 -16.12 -29.73 1.00
CA ASN A 779 -16.27 -28.50 0.23
C ASN A 779 -14.95 -27.97 -0.36
N ILE A 780 -13.79 -28.56 -0.05
CA ILE A 780 -12.53 -28.32 -0.78
C ILE A 780 -12.44 -29.39 -1.88
N CYS A 781 -12.42 -28.95 -3.15
CA CYS A 781 -12.50 -29.87 -4.28
C CYS A 781 -11.29 -30.80 -4.35
N ASN A 782 -11.52 -32.08 -4.69
CA ASN A 782 -10.52 -33.12 -4.91
C ASN A 782 -9.77 -32.94 -6.25
N GLN A 783 -9.22 -31.75 -6.47
CA GLN A 783 -8.43 -31.38 -7.64
C GLN A 783 -7.17 -30.64 -7.20
N ILE A 784 -5.99 -31.20 -7.48
CA ILE A 784 -4.72 -30.54 -7.19
C ILE A 784 -3.98 -30.25 -8.50
N HIS A 785 -3.60 -28.99 -8.67
CA HIS A 785 -2.76 -28.54 -9.76
C HIS A 785 -1.29 -28.57 -9.30
N LEU A 786 -0.46 -29.43 -9.87
CA LEU A 786 0.96 -29.60 -9.54
C LEU A 786 1.83 -29.31 -10.78
N PRO A 787 2.26 -28.06 -11.02
CA PRO A 787 3.04 -27.71 -12.20
C PRO A 787 4.42 -28.41 -12.23
N ALA A 788 4.54 -29.46 -13.04
CA ALA A 788 5.79 -30.22 -13.21
C ALA A 788 6.81 -29.43 -14.05
N GLN A 789 6.35 -28.79 -15.12
CA GLN A 789 7.09 -28.03 -16.15
C GLN A 789 7.92 -28.93 -17.10
N SER A 790 8.63 -29.93 -16.58
CA SER A 790 9.34 -30.98 -17.34
C SER A 790 9.36 -32.29 -16.54
N GLY A 791 9.72 -33.41 -17.18
CA GLY A 791 9.96 -34.69 -16.51
C GLY A 791 11.43 -35.08 -16.39
N SER A 792 12.37 -34.26 -16.88
CA SER A 792 13.81 -34.57 -16.83
C SER A 792 14.56 -33.68 -15.84
N ASP A 793 15.40 -34.27 -14.98
CA ASP A 793 16.07 -33.58 -13.88
C ASP A 793 17.00 -32.45 -14.34
N ALA A 794 17.77 -32.66 -15.41
CA ALA A 794 18.64 -31.63 -15.98
C ALA A 794 17.85 -30.41 -16.48
N VAL A 795 16.64 -30.62 -17.00
CA VAL A 795 15.73 -29.55 -17.43
C VAL A 795 15.10 -28.87 -16.21
N LEU A 796 14.68 -29.62 -15.19
CA LEU A 796 14.14 -29.09 -13.92
C LEU A 796 15.19 -28.23 -13.16
N GLU A 797 16.45 -28.65 -13.14
CA GLU A 797 17.57 -27.87 -12.59
C GLU A 797 17.80 -26.58 -13.38
N THR A 798 17.91 -26.67 -14.71
CA THR A 798 18.11 -25.52 -15.60
C THR A 798 16.92 -24.55 -15.58
N MET A 799 15.70 -25.05 -15.32
CA MET A 799 14.50 -24.26 -15.06
C MET A 799 14.49 -23.59 -13.66
N GLY A 800 15.36 -24.01 -12.75
CA GLY A 800 15.41 -23.52 -11.36
C GLY A 800 14.21 -23.96 -10.52
N ARG A 801 13.80 -25.24 -10.64
CA ARG A 801 12.64 -25.80 -9.92
C ARG A 801 12.96 -26.25 -8.48
N GLY A 802 14.19 -26.69 -8.22
CA GLY A 802 14.66 -27.08 -6.88
C GLY A 802 14.23 -28.49 -6.43
N TYR A 803 13.84 -29.37 -7.36
CA TYR A 803 13.44 -30.75 -7.12
C TYR A 803 13.70 -31.64 -8.33
N THR A 804 13.72 -32.95 -8.12
CA THR A 804 13.84 -33.99 -9.16
C THR A 804 12.50 -34.65 -9.48
N ARG A 805 12.45 -35.40 -10.59
CA ARG A 805 11.34 -36.28 -10.97
C ARG A 805 10.97 -37.24 -9.85
N ASP A 806 11.95 -37.86 -9.18
CA ASP A 806 11.72 -38.79 -8.07
C ASP A 806 11.01 -38.13 -6.88
N LEU A 807 11.43 -36.92 -6.49
CA LEU A 807 10.78 -36.17 -5.41
C LEU A 807 9.36 -35.73 -5.81
N TYR A 808 9.16 -35.37 -7.07
CA TYR A 808 7.83 -35.07 -7.61
C TYR A 808 6.92 -36.31 -7.64
N MET A 809 7.45 -37.48 -8.01
CA MET A 809 6.70 -38.75 -8.02
C MET A 809 6.33 -39.23 -6.61
N ARG A 810 7.18 -39.01 -5.60
CA ARG A 810 6.83 -39.24 -4.18
C ARG A 810 5.65 -38.36 -3.77
N LEU A 811 5.70 -37.05 -4.04
CA LEU A 811 4.58 -36.14 -3.76
C LEU A 811 3.28 -36.58 -4.48
N VAL A 812 3.35 -37.03 -5.73
CA VAL A 812 2.18 -37.59 -6.44
C VAL A 812 1.62 -38.84 -5.77
N ALA A 813 2.47 -39.71 -5.22
CA ALA A 813 2.05 -40.88 -4.47
C ALA A 813 1.41 -40.50 -3.12
N ASP A 814 2.02 -39.59 -2.35
CA ASP A 814 1.50 -39.10 -1.07
C ASP A 814 0.13 -38.41 -1.22
N VAL A 815 -0.01 -37.59 -2.27
CA VAL A 815 -1.27 -36.94 -2.67
C VAL A 815 -2.37 -37.97 -2.95
N ARG A 816 -2.06 -39.03 -3.71
CA ARG A 816 -3.02 -40.10 -4.03
C ARG A 816 -3.34 -41.03 -2.86
N ALA A 817 -2.40 -41.19 -1.92
CA ALA A 817 -2.61 -41.97 -0.72
C ALA A 817 -3.51 -41.26 0.30
N LYS A 818 -3.41 -39.92 0.41
CA LYS A 818 -4.25 -39.11 1.30
C LYS A 818 -5.61 -38.74 0.70
N ILE A 819 -5.67 -38.53 -0.62
CA ILE A 819 -6.87 -38.08 -1.31
C ILE A 819 -7.20 -39.10 -2.43
N PRO A 820 -7.96 -40.17 -2.13
CA PRO A 820 -8.40 -41.13 -3.13
C PRO A 820 -9.18 -40.47 -4.25
N ASN A 821 -8.96 -40.90 -5.50
CA ASN A 821 -9.59 -40.35 -6.71
C ASN A 821 -9.31 -38.85 -6.98
N VAL A 822 -8.27 -38.27 -6.38
CA VAL A 822 -7.83 -36.89 -6.66
C VAL A 822 -7.50 -36.68 -8.14
N ALA A 823 -8.13 -35.66 -8.74
CA ALA A 823 -7.81 -35.22 -10.09
C ALA A 823 -6.50 -34.41 -10.08
N LEU A 824 -5.55 -34.81 -10.90
CA LEU A 824 -4.24 -34.16 -11.01
C LEU A 824 -4.14 -33.36 -12.31
N THR A 825 -3.75 -32.10 -12.19
CA THR A 825 -3.51 -31.23 -13.36
C THR A 825 -2.13 -30.59 -13.30
N SER A 826 -1.56 -30.21 -14.44
CA SER A 826 -0.17 -29.74 -14.51
C SER A 826 0.09 -28.77 -15.67
N ASP A 827 1.26 -28.14 -15.65
CA ASP A 827 1.80 -27.30 -16.72
C ASP A 827 3.06 -27.98 -17.28
N PHE A 828 3.25 -27.93 -18.60
CA PHE A 828 4.46 -28.42 -19.27
C PHE A 828 4.99 -27.44 -20.31
N ILE A 829 6.32 -27.27 -20.35
CA ILE A 829 7.03 -26.43 -21.30
C ILE A 829 7.83 -27.35 -22.23
N ALA A 830 7.49 -27.34 -23.52
CA ALA A 830 8.15 -28.16 -24.54
C ALA A 830 9.28 -27.41 -25.25
N GLY A 831 10.46 -28.02 -25.36
CA GLY A 831 11.61 -27.47 -26.07
C GLY A 831 12.27 -26.31 -25.34
N PHE A 832 12.50 -26.47 -24.03
CA PHE A 832 13.28 -25.48 -23.25
C PHE A 832 14.75 -25.41 -23.74
N CYS A 833 15.49 -24.35 -23.34
CA CYS A 833 16.90 -24.17 -23.68
C CYS A 833 17.72 -25.45 -23.42
N GLY A 834 18.39 -25.98 -24.44
CA GLY A 834 19.22 -27.19 -24.37
C GLY A 834 18.46 -28.52 -24.29
N GLU A 835 17.13 -28.55 -24.39
CA GLU A 835 16.34 -29.78 -24.21
C GLU A 835 16.62 -30.85 -25.28
N THR A 836 17.23 -31.96 -24.88
CA THR A 836 17.53 -33.10 -25.78
C THR A 836 16.30 -33.95 -26.06
N GLU A 837 16.40 -34.95 -26.94
CA GLU A 837 15.25 -35.82 -27.23
C GLU A 837 14.97 -36.79 -26.09
N GLU A 838 16.00 -37.29 -25.39
CA GLU A 838 15.86 -38.12 -24.19
C GLU A 838 15.09 -37.37 -23.09
N GLN A 839 15.42 -36.09 -22.86
CA GLN A 839 14.78 -35.23 -21.85
C GLN A 839 13.31 -34.92 -22.19
N HIS A 840 12.96 -34.92 -23.48
CA HIS A 840 11.57 -34.86 -23.93
C HIS A 840 10.85 -36.21 -23.75
N GLN A 841 11.51 -37.35 -24.01
CA GLN A 841 10.94 -38.67 -23.72
C GLN A 841 10.72 -38.89 -22.21
N ASP A 842 11.61 -38.39 -21.34
CA ASP A 842 11.38 -38.31 -19.88
C ASP A 842 10.08 -37.59 -19.53
N THR A 843 9.82 -36.47 -20.22
CA THR A 843 8.63 -35.64 -20.02
C THR A 843 7.36 -36.32 -20.54
N LEU A 844 7.43 -36.99 -21.69
CA LEU A 844 6.37 -37.89 -22.18
C LEU A 844 6.08 -39.03 -21.20
N GLN A 845 7.13 -39.64 -20.63
CA GLN A 845 6.97 -40.74 -19.70
C GLN A 845 6.38 -40.27 -18.37
N LEU A 846 6.80 -39.13 -17.81
CA LEU A 846 6.20 -38.56 -16.61
C LEU A 846 4.69 -38.30 -16.78
N ILE A 847 4.24 -37.88 -17.97
CA ILE A 847 2.80 -37.72 -18.26
C ILE A 847 2.06 -39.07 -18.20
N ARG A 848 2.66 -40.15 -18.70
CA ARG A 848 2.10 -41.52 -18.66
C ARG A 848 2.16 -42.17 -17.28
N ASP A 849 3.20 -41.89 -16.52
CA ASP A 849 3.39 -42.38 -15.15
C ASP A 849 2.37 -41.73 -14.21
N VAL A 850 2.24 -40.40 -14.27
CA VAL A 850 1.37 -39.63 -13.39
C VAL A 850 -0.09 -39.72 -13.81
N LYS A 851 -0.42 -39.73 -15.11
CA LYS A 851 -1.79 -39.72 -15.63
C LYS A 851 -2.59 -38.53 -15.08
N TYR A 852 -2.41 -37.39 -15.72
CA TYR A 852 -3.11 -36.15 -15.41
C TYR A 852 -4.47 -36.10 -16.12
N ASP A 853 -5.50 -35.67 -15.42
CA ASP A 853 -6.82 -35.35 -15.99
C ASP A 853 -6.75 -34.18 -16.98
N PHE A 854 -5.80 -33.25 -16.77
CA PHE A 854 -5.58 -32.12 -17.67
C PHE A 854 -4.17 -31.52 -17.58
N CYS A 855 -3.53 -31.27 -18.73
CA CYS A 855 -2.27 -30.53 -18.82
C CYS A 855 -2.36 -29.25 -19.66
N TYR A 856 -1.81 -28.15 -19.18
CA TYR A 856 -1.50 -26.98 -19.99
C TYR A 856 -0.09 -27.11 -20.59
N VAL A 857 -0.01 -27.69 -21.79
CA VAL A 857 1.24 -27.79 -22.55
C VAL A 857 1.45 -26.53 -23.39
N PHE A 858 2.65 -25.94 -23.35
CA PHE A 858 3.05 -24.81 -24.19
C PHE A 858 4.45 -25.03 -24.81
N PRO A 859 4.72 -24.57 -26.04
CA PRO A 859 6.09 -24.46 -26.55
C PRO A 859 6.87 -23.39 -25.76
N TYR A 860 8.17 -23.58 -25.59
CA TYR A 860 9.02 -22.62 -24.89
C TYR A 860 9.23 -21.34 -25.70
N SER A 861 8.77 -20.23 -25.12
CA SER A 861 8.95 -18.88 -25.65
C SER A 861 9.86 -18.07 -24.73
N MET A 862 11.11 -17.85 -25.15
CA MET A 862 12.07 -16.99 -24.44
C MET A 862 11.54 -15.54 -24.34
N ARG A 863 11.84 -14.85 -23.23
CA ARG A 863 11.30 -13.51 -22.92
C ARG A 863 12.39 -12.59 -22.40
N GLU A 864 12.40 -11.36 -22.91
CA GLU A 864 13.21 -10.25 -22.40
C GLU A 864 13.15 -10.18 -20.86
N LYS A 865 14.29 -9.87 -20.22
CA LYS A 865 14.49 -9.76 -18.76
C LYS A 865 14.60 -11.09 -17.97
N THR A 866 14.17 -12.26 -18.45
CA THR A 866 14.26 -13.52 -17.67
C THR A 866 15.71 -13.98 -17.45
N LYS A 867 15.98 -14.90 -16.50
CA LYS A 867 17.34 -15.46 -16.31
C LYS A 867 17.77 -16.26 -17.56
N ALA A 868 16.88 -17.10 -18.08
CA ALA A 868 17.12 -17.87 -19.30
C ALA A 868 17.53 -16.95 -20.48
N ASN A 869 16.86 -15.80 -20.67
CA ASN A 869 17.22 -14.83 -21.70
C ASN A 869 18.57 -14.11 -21.49
N ARG A 870 19.14 -14.13 -20.28
CA ARG A 870 20.44 -13.50 -19.96
C ARG A 870 21.59 -14.51 -19.92
N GLN A 871 21.32 -15.78 -19.68
CA GLN A 871 22.32 -16.79 -19.31
C GLN A 871 22.28 -18.06 -20.17
N LEU A 872 21.18 -18.30 -20.91
CA LEU A 872 20.99 -19.48 -21.75
C LEU A 872 20.77 -19.06 -23.21
N ARG A 873 21.04 -19.97 -24.13
CA ARG A 873 20.70 -19.84 -25.55
C ARG A 873 19.35 -20.49 -25.81
N ASP A 874 18.52 -19.88 -26.66
CA ASP A 874 17.37 -20.56 -27.26
C ASP A 874 17.87 -21.27 -28.53
N ASP A 875 18.11 -22.58 -28.43
CA ASP A 875 18.80 -23.40 -29.43
C ASP A 875 17.94 -24.56 -29.98
N VAL A 876 16.86 -24.92 -29.29
CA VAL A 876 15.86 -25.88 -29.80
C VAL A 876 15.07 -25.24 -30.95
N PRO A 877 15.05 -25.84 -32.17
CA PRO A 877 14.33 -25.26 -33.30
C PRO A 877 12.81 -25.19 -33.10
N GLU A 878 12.18 -24.21 -33.75
CA GLU A 878 10.78 -23.87 -33.52
C GLU A 878 9.80 -24.98 -34.01
N GLU A 879 10.15 -25.68 -35.08
CA GLU A 879 9.46 -26.89 -35.52
C GLU A 879 9.58 -28.05 -34.52
N ILE A 880 10.69 -28.17 -33.80
CA ILE A 880 10.87 -29.17 -32.74
C ILE A 880 10.03 -28.80 -31.51
N LYS A 881 10.04 -27.53 -31.09
CA LYS A 881 9.15 -27.03 -30.01
C LYS A 881 7.67 -27.33 -30.31
N LYS A 882 7.24 -27.07 -31.55
CA LYS A 882 5.88 -27.38 -32.02
C LYS A 882 5.58 -28.88 -32.04
N ARG A 883 6.49 -29.72 -32.55
CA ARG A 883 6.34 -31.19 -32.50
C ARG A 883 6.19 -31.68 -31.06
N ARG A 884 7.12 -31.32 -30.17
CA ARG A 884 7.12 -31.74 -28.76
C ARG A 884 5.88 -31.26 -28.02
N HIS A 885 5.43 -30.03 -28.26
CA HIS A 885 4.15 -29.52 -27.74
C HIS A 885 2.95 -30.38 -28.18
N ILE A 886 2.90 -30.82 -29.44
CA ILE A 886 1.85 -31.71 -29.94
C ILE A 886 1.95 -33.10 -29.29
N GLU A 887 3.14 -33.68 -29.21
CA GLU A 887 3.36 -35.02 -28.64
C GLU A 887 2.98 -35.09 -27.15
N LEU A 888 3.43 -34.12 -26.34
CA LEU A 888 2.98 -34.00 -24.93
C LEU A 888 1.45 -33.77 -24.85
N SER A 889 0.89 -33.00 -25.79
CA SER A 889 -0.57 -32.75 -25.86
C SER A 889 -1.39 -33.97 -26.28
N VAL A 890 -0.81 -34.93 -27.00
CA VAL A 890 -1.43 -36.21 -27.33
C VAL A 890 -1.33 -37.14 -26.13
N ALA A 891 -0.12 -37.31 -25.57
CA ALA A 891 0.13 -38.23 -24.45
C ALA A 891 -0.76 -37.96 -23.23
N PHE A 892 -0.99 -36.69 -22.84
CA PHE A 892 -1.89 -36.41 -21.71
C PHE A 892 -3.36 -36.68 -22.06
N ARG A 893 -3.78 -36.48 -23.31
CA ARG A 893 -5.16 -36.74 -23.73
C ARG A 893 -5.45 -38.24 -23.78
N GLU A 894 -4.49 -39.05 -24.22
CA GLU A 894 -4.60 -40.51 -24.19
C GLU A 894 -4.84 -41.03 -22.76
N GLU A 895 -4.11 -40.51 -21.76
CA GLU A 895 -4.35 -40.90 -20.36
C GLU A 895 -5.62 -40.28 -19.77
N ALA A 896 -5.90 -39.00 -20.03
CA ALA A 896 -7.15 -38.36 -19.57
C ALA A 896 -8.40 -39.03 -20.15
N GLU A 897 -8.35 -39.52 -21.39
CA GLU A 897 -9.46 -40.27 -21.99
C GLU A 897 -9.65 -41.63 -21.33
N LYS A 898 -8.57 -42.35 -20.97
CA LYS A 898 -8.64 -43.60 -20.20
C LYS A 898 -9.20 -43.36 -18.79
N LEU A 899 -8.77 -42.30 -18.12
CA LEU A 899 -9.30 -41.88 -16.81
C LEU A 899 -10.80 -41.57 -16.91
N HIS A 900 -11.20 -40.67 -17.80
CA HIS A 900 -12.61 -40.32 -17.98
C HIS A 900 -13.47 -41.48 -18.51
N ALA A 901 -12.90 -42.46 -19.22
CA ALA A 901 -13.59 -43.70 -19.61
C ALA A 901 -13.85 -44.61 -18.40
N SER A 902 -12.93 -44.67 -17.43
CA SER A 902 -13.14 -45.43 -16.19
C SER A 902 -14.26 -44.89 -15.29
N LEU A 903 -14.71 -43.65 -15.52
CA LEU A 903 -15.87 -43.05 -14.84
C LEU A 903 -17.22 -43.43 -15.47
N GLN A 904 -17.25 -44.08 -16.64
CA GLN A 904 -18.51 -44.43 -17.33
C GLN A 904 -19.34 -45.42 -16.52
N GLY A 905 -20.65 -45.20 -16.48
CA GLY A 905 -21.60 -45.90 -15.62
C GLY A 905 -21.69 -45.36 -14.18
N GLY A 906 -20.69 -44.62 -13.72
CA GLY A 906 -20.62 -44.08 -12.36
C GLY A 906 -21.43 -42.79 -12.13
N GLU A 907 -21.79 -42.54 -10.87
CA GLU A 907 -22.37 -41.27 -10.43
C GLU A 907 -21.29 -40.21 -10.14
N GLN A 908 -21.63 -38.93 -10.37
CA GLN A 908 -20.79 -37.77 -10.06
C GLN A 908 -21.64 -36.59 -9.55
N THR A 909 -21.19 -35.87 -8.51
CA THR A 909 -21.81 -34.60 -8.08
C THR A 909 -21.30 -33.43 -8.92
N VAL A 910 -22.19 -32.79 -9.68
CA VAL A 910 -21.89 -31.64 -10.54
C VAL A 910 -22.50 -30.37 -9.98
N LEU A 911 -21.72 -29.27 -10.00
CA LEU A 911 -22.25 -27.91 -9.84
C LEU A 911 -22.63 -27.38 -11.23
N VAL A 912 -23.90 -26.97 -11.41
CA VAL A 912 -24.40 -26.41 -12.67
C VAL A 912 -23.82 -25.00 -12.90
N GLU A 913 -23.10 -24.81 -14.01
CA GLU A 913 -22.51 -23.52 -14.40
C GLU A 913 -23.40 -22.74 -15.40
N GLY A 914 -24.13 -23.42 -16.31
CA GLY A 914 -24.99 -22.75 -17.29
C GLY A 914 -25.47 -23.65 -18.45
N HIS A 915 -26.07 -23.06 -19.49
CA HIS A 915 -26.49 -23.80 -20.70
C HIS A 915 -25.30 -24.20 -21.59
N SER A 916 -25.40 -25.37 -22.22
CA SER A 916 -24.38 -25.89 -23.13
C SER A 916 -24.28 -25.01 -24.38
N LYS A 917 -23.06 -24.66 -24.78
CA LYS A 917 -22.79 -23.86 -26.01
C LYS A 917 -23.27 -24.52 -27.32
N ARG A 918 -23.81 -25.74 -27.27
CA ARG A 918 -24.34 -26.51 -28.42
C ARG A 918 -25.83 -26.82 -28.34
N SER A 919 -26.49 -26.65 -27.19
CA SER A 919 -27.94 -26.84 -27.02
C SER A 919 -28.44 -26.09 -25.78
N THR A 920 -29.59 -25.43 -25.90
CA THR A 920 -30.31 -24.81 -24.78
C THR A 920 -30.98 -25.83 -23.86
N GLU A 921 -31.28 -27.04 -24.36
CA GLU A 921 -31.92 -28.13 -23.61
C GLU A 921 -30.94 -28.88 -22.70
N GLN A 922 -29.64 -28.69 -22.93
CA GLN A 922 -28.56 -29.24 -22.11
C GLN A 922 -27.92 -28.16 -21.25
N LEU A 923 -27.61 -28.53 -20.01
CA LEU A 923 -26.76 -27.76 -19.12
C LEU A 923 -25.33 -28.28 -19.16
N PHE A 924 -24.42 -27.50 -18.58
CA PHE A 924 -23.08 -27.95 -18.25
C PHE A 924 -22.68 -27.50 -16.85
N GLY A 925 -21.69 -28.19 -16.31
CA GLY A 925 -21.11 -27.91 -15.01
C GLY A 925 -19.77 -28.60 -14.86
N ARG A 926 -19.27 -28.70 -13.63
CA ARG A 926 -18.06 -29.46 -13.29
C ARG A 926 -18.30 -30.47 -12.18
N VAL A 927 -17.71 -31.66 -12.36
CA VAL A 927 -17.53 -32.64 -11.29
C VAL A 927 -16.53 -32.12 -10.27
N ASP A 928 -16.36 -32.82 -9.15
CA ASP A 928 -15.49 -32.34 -8.09
C ASP A 928 -14.01 -32.23 -8.52
N GLY A 929 -13.49 -33.23 -9.24
CA GLY A 929 -12.17 -33.18 -9.91
C GLY A 929 -12.00 -32.09 -10.98
N GLY A 930 -13.05 -31.31 -11.29
CA GLY A 930 -13.00 -30.13 -12.17
C GLY A 930 -13.23 -30.40 -13.66
N THR A 931 -13.28 -31.66 -14.08
CA THR A 931 -13.67 -32.05 -15.45
C THR A 931 -15.11 -31.58 -15.76
N LYS A 932 -15.34 -31.15 -17.00
CA LYS A 932 -16.64 -30.66 -17.45
C LYS A 932 -17.62 -31.82 -17.64
N ALA A 933 -18.84 -31.68 -17.13
CA ALA A 933 -19.98 -32.52 -17.47
C ALA A 933 -20.99 -31.77 -18.37
N ILE A 934 -21.69 -32.49 -19.25
CA ILE A 934 -22.85 -32.02 -20.03
C ILE A 934 -23.99 -33.02 -19.85
N PHE A 935 -25.19 -32.52 -19.56
CA PHE A 935 -26.37 -33.31 -19.15
C PHE A 935 -27.67 -32.56 -19.49
N PRO A 936 -28.84 -33.23 -19.55
CA PRO A 936 -30.13 -32.59 -19.78
C PRO A 936 -30.49 -31.53 -18.71
N ALA A 937 -31.30 -30.53 -19.06
CA ALA A 937 -31.80 -29.52 -18.11
C ALA A 937 -32.93 -30.02 -17.17
N ILE A 938 -33.49 -31.19 -17.45
CA ILE A 938 -34.52 -31.85 -16.65
C ILE A 938 -33.96 -33.20 -16.19
N CYS A 939 -34.12 -33.51 -14.89
CA CYS A 939 -33.70 -34.77 -14.30
C CYS A 939 -34.68 -35.92 -14.60
N GLU A 940 -34.22 -37.17 -14.46
CA GLU A 940 -35.04 -38.38 -14.57
C GLU A 940 -36.25 -38.37 -13.61
N ASN A 941 -36.10 -37.76 -12.42
CA ASN A 941 -37.18 -37.58 -11.45
C ASN A 941 -38.17 -36.43 -11.78
N GLY A 942 -37.92 -35.66 -12.85
CA GLY A 942 -38.71 -34.48 -13.24
C GLY A 942 -38.21 -33.12 -12.74
N ASP A 943 -37.16 -33.07 -11.90
CA ASP A 943 -36.62 -31.79 -11.41
C ASP A 943 -36.09 -30.94 -12.56
N THR A 944 -36.46 -29.65 -12.60
CA THR A 944 -35.86 -28.67 -13.53
C THR A 944 -34.64 -28.03 -12.88
N LEU A 945 -33.48 -28.14 -13.53
CA LEU A 945 -32.19 -27.66 -13.05
C LEU A 945 -31.94 -26.19 -13.42
N SER A 946 -31.08 -25.52 -12.66
CA SER A 946 -30.70 -24.11 -12.86
C SER A 946 -29.25 -23.85 -12.42
N PRO A 947 -28.59 -22.78 -12.91
CA PRO A 947 -27.23 -22.44 -12.51
C PRO A 947 -27.10 -22.24 -10.99
N GLY A 948 -26.17 -22.95 -10.37
CA GLY A 948 -25.98 -22.96 -8.92
C GLY A 948 -26.69 -24.10 -8.18
N ASP A 949 -27.47 -24.94 -8.87
CA ASP A 949 -27.87 -26.24 -8.33
C ASP A 949 -26.66 -27.19 -8.26
N TYR A 950 -26.68 -28.09 -7.28
CA TYR A 950 -25.93 -29.34 -7.34
C TYR A 950 -26.82 -30.47 -7.83
N VAL A 951 -26.29 -31.29 -8.74
CA VAL A 951 -27.00 -32.38 -9.41
C VAL A 951 -26.15 -33.64 -9.39
N LYS A 952 -26.78 -34.78 -9.07
CA LYS A 952 -26.18 -36.09 -9.31
C LYS A 952 -26.38 -36.46 -10.78
N VAL A 953 -25.29 -36.75 -11.48
CA VAL A 953 -25.33 -37.19 -12.88
C VAL A 953 -24.69 -38.57 -13.02
N LYS A 954 -25.18 -39.38 -13.95
CA LYS A 954 -24.61 -40.69 -14.30
C LYS A 954 -23.87 -40.60 -15.62
N VAL A 955 -22.56 -40.88 -15.62
CA VAL A 955 -21.73 -40.75 -16.82
C VAL A 955 -22.12 -41.83 -17.84
N VAL A 956 -22.57 -41.42 -19.03
CA VAL A 956 -22.95 -42.29 -20.14
C VAL A 956 -21.75 -42.54 -21.07
N SER A 957 -21.00 -41.48 -21.37
CA SER A 957 -19.82 -41.53 -22.22
C SER A 957 -18.88 -40.37 -21.92
N SER A 958 -17.68 -40.38 -22.49
CA SER A 958 -16.66 -39.38 -22.20
C SER A 958 -15.65 -39.21 -23.32
N ASN A 959 -14.85 -38.16 -23.24
CA ASN A 959 -13.60 -37.98 -23.95
C ASN A 959 -12.57 -37.31 -23.03
N SER A 960 -11.34 -37.10 -23.50
CA SER A 960 -10.24 -36.42 -22.80
C SER A 960 -10.53 -35.01 -22.23
N GLN A 961 -11.70 -34.40 -22.42
CA GLN A 961 -12.05 -33.07 -21.90
C GLN A 961 -13.48 -32.92 -21.34
N THR A 962 -14.38 -33.89 -21.53
CA THR A 962 -15.80 -33.76 -21.17
C THR A 962 -16.45 -35.11 -20.93
N LEU A 963 -17.24 -35.18 -19.86
CA LEU A 963 -18.18 -36.25 -19.56
C LEU A 963 -19.56 -35.88 -20.14
N PHE A 964 -20.23 -36.85 -20.75
CA PHE A 964 -21.64 -36.76 -21.14
C PHE A 964 -22.43 -37.67 -20.21
N ALA A 965 -23.47 -37.13 -19.59
CA ALA A 965 -24.14 -37.78 -18.47
C ALA A 965 -25.64 -37.54 -18.48
N ASP A 966 -26.40 -38.47 -17.92
CA ASP A 966 -27.82 -38.28 -17.63
C ASP A 966 -27.99 -37.65 -16.25
N ALA A 967 -28.98 -36.76 -16.10
CA ALA A 967 -29.22 -36.04 -14.85
C ALA A 967 -30.22 -36.81 -13.98
N LEU A 968 -29.80 -37.31 -12.83
CA LEU A 968 -30.63 -38.20 -12.00
C LEU A 968 -31.62 -37.40 -11.13
N GLN A 969 -31.09 -36.48 -10.32
CA GLN A 969 -31.83 -35.65 -9.37
C GLN A 969 -30.96 -34.50 -8.84
N LYS A 970 -31.58 -33.48 -8.24
CA LYS A 970 -30.86 -32.51 -7.41
C LYS A 970 -30.27 -33.16 -6.16
N THR A 971 -29.24 -32.53 -5.60
CA THR A 971 -28.63 -32.89 -4.32
C THR A 971 -28.31 -31.64 -3.49
N THR A 972 -28.39 -31.77 -2.16
CA THR A 972 -27.89 -30.77 -1.19
C THR A 972 -26.66 -31.27 -0.43
N THR A 973 -26.03 -32.34 -0.95
CA THR A 973 -24.78 -32.91 -0.45
C THR A 973 -23.76 -32.88 -1.59
N LEU A 974 -22.52 -32.51 -1.27
CA LEU A 974 -21.37 -32.47 -2.20
C LEU A 974 -20.84 -33.88 -2.49
#